data_AF-A0AAV1LFG8-F1
#
_entry.id   AF-A0AAV1LFG8-F1
#
_cell.length_a   1.000
_cell.length_b   1.000
_cell.length_c   1.000
_cell.angle_alpha   90.00
_cell.angle_beta   90.00
_cell.angle_gamma   90.00
#
_symmetry.space_group_name_H-M   'P 1'
#
loop_
_entity.id
_entity.type
_entity.pdbx_description
1 polymer ?
#
loop_
_entity_poly.entity_id
_entity_poly.type
_entity_poly.pdbx_seq_one_letter_code
_entity_poly.pdbx_strand_id
1 'polypeptide(L)'
;MWKSLRLTQSQLSKIHFNGHKLQPVGVPALDSVLNQWYEFCKKPPKGFEKYFQPGASQQQTKKSEKDEAPAPSKSSPPPSKPPSSQDKWNINMFSGSSGSGRGGGRGGFDNQDRDKWMMFGAMGVVTLLASIAYFELRYREISWRDFVNMYLNKGNVEKLEVINKKWVRVKLHPGAAFEGKVIWFAIGSVDSFERNLENAQIEMNVDPPNFVPVIYKTEVEAASLTGILPTLLIIGFLIYMMRRSANMMGGAGRKGGGLFGGVMESTAKLINPTDIGVKFKDVAGCEEAKIEIMEFVNFLKNPQQYIDLGAKIPKGALLTGPPGTGKTLLAKATAGEANVPFITVSGSEFLEMFVGVGPSRVRDMFAMARKHAPCILFIDEIDAVGRKRGGRSFGGHSEQENTLNQLLVEMDGFNTTTNVVVLAATNRVDILDKALLRPGRFDRQIFVPAPDIKGRASIFKVHLGPLKTTLNKENLARKMAALTPGFTGADIANVCNEAALIAARELANDITMKNFEQAIERVVAGMEKKSNVLQPDERKIVAYHEAGHAVAGWFLQHADPLLKVSIIPRGKGLGYAQYLPKEQYLYSKEQLFDRMCMTLGGRVSEEIFFGRITTGAQDDLKKITQSAYAQIVHYGMNAKVGNVSFEMPQPGEMVIDKPYSEKTAELIDSEVRELINSAHKHTTELLTKHKDNIAKVAERLLKQEILSRDDMIELLGPRPFPEKSTYEEFVEGTGSLDEDTTLPEGLKDWNKEKQTTPASDSTTPNTSKN
;
A
#
# COMPACT_ATOMS: atom_id res chain seq x y z
N MET A 1 -12.81 32.53 -11.91
CA MET A 1 -13.43 33.83 -12.29
C MET A 1 -12.34 34.89 -12.43
N TRP A 2 -11.47 34.77 -13.45
CA TRP A 2 -10.30 35.65 -13.64
C TRP A 2 -10.33 36.26 -15.05
N LYS A 3 -11.13 37.32 -15.23
CA LYS A 3 -11.23 38.05 -16.52
C LYS A 3 -11.78 39.49 -16.41
N SER A 4 -11.78 40.07 -15.21
CA SER A 4 -12.20 41.45 -14.93
C SER A 4 -11.17 42.12 -14.02
N LEU A 5 -11.11 43.45 -14.02
CA LEU A 5 -10.11 44.31 -13.37
C LEU A 5 -8.72 44.39 -14.06
N ARG A 6 -8.71 44.90 -15.29
CA ARG A 6 -7.64 45.80 -15.76
C ARG A 6 -8.22 47.19 -15.97
N LEU A 7 -7.94 48.13 -15.08
CA LEU A 7 -8.17 49.56 -15.32
C LEU A 7 -7.00 50.12 -16.14
N THR A 8 -7.31 50.98 -17.13
CA THR A 8 -6.35 51.43 -18.13
C THR A 8 -5.74 52.80 -17.80
N GLN A 9 -4.57 53.09 -18.39
CA GLN A 9 -3.74 54.26 -18.06
C GLN A 9 -4.40 55.63 -18.28
N SER A 10 -5.52 55.72 -19.02
CA SER A 10 -6.20 56.98 -19.34
C SER A 10 -6.88 57.68 -18.14
N GLN A 11 -6.97 57.02 -16.98
CA GLN A 11 -7.52 57.63 -15.75
C GLN A 11 -6.47 58.37 -14.91
N LEU A 12 -5.16 58.17 -15.15
CA LEU A 12 -4.08 58.77 -14.35
C LEU A 12 -3.56 60.11 -14.91
N SER A 13 -4.01 60.54 -16.08
CA SER A 13 -3.43 61.67 -16.82
C SER A 13 -4.17 63.02 -16.65
N LYS A 14 -4.76 63.28 -15.49
CA LYS A 14 -5.67 64.44 -15.29
C LYS A 14 -5.48 65.30 -14.01
N ILE A 15 -4.33 65.22 -13.31
CA ILE A 15 -4.09 66.04 -12.10
C ILE A 15 -2.73 66.78 -12.15
N HIS A 16 -2.81 68.06 -12.52
CA HIS A 16 -1.86 69.17 -12.34
C HIS A 16 -2.74 70.44 -12.20
N PHE A 17 -2.41 71.53 -11.52
CA PHE A 17 -1.25 71.94 -10.71
C PHE A 17 -1.74 73.10 -9.78
N ASN A 18 -1.15 73.31 -8.59
CA ASN A 18 -0.84 74.62 -7.98
C ASN A 18 -0.30 74.47 -6.54
N GLY A 19 0.29 75.53 -5.96
CA GLY A 19 1.06 75.45 -4.70
C GLY A 19 0.98 76.67 -3.78
N HIS A 20 2.06 76.88 -2.99
CA HIS A 20 2.26 77.87 -1.92
C HIS A 20 1.56 77.63 -0.56
N LYS A 21 2.20 76.85 0.33
CA LYS A 21 2.98 77.36 1.49
C LYS A 21 3.67 76.22 2.26
N LEU A 22 4.67 76.56 3.09
CA LEU A 22 5.52 75.64 3.86
C LEU A 22 5.16 75.65 5.35
N GLN A 23 5.07 74.47 5.98
CA GLN A 23 5.52 74.16 7.36
C GLN A 23 5.43 72.62 7.60
N PRO A 24 5.97 72.05 8.70
CA PRO A 24 6.70 70.77 8.62
C PRO A 24 5.93 69.47 8.91
N VAL A 25 6.42 68.41 8.26
CA VAL A 25 6.54 67.00 8.70
C VAL A 25 5.45 66.43 9.63
N GLY A 26 4.51 65.72 9.02
CA GLY A 26 3.75 64.61 9.60
C GLY A 26 3.35 63.66 8.47
N VAL A 27 3.46 62.33 8.65
CA VAL A 27 3.28 61.34 7.55
C VAL A 27 1.92 60.65 7.67
N PRO A 28 0.87 61.03 6.90
CA PRO A 28 -0.49 60.51 7.10
C PRO A 28 -0.67 59.06 6.59
N ALA A 29 0.30 58.54 5.85
CA ALA A 29 0.21 57.22 5.24
C ALA A 29 0.33 56.06 6.24
N LEU A 30 1.06 56.25 7.35
CA LEU A 30 1.27 55.18 8.34
C LEU A 30 0.00 54.88 9.13
N ASP A 31 -0.69 55.92 9.63
CA ASP A 31 -1.97 55.75 10.33
C ASP A 31 -3.07 55.21 9.40
N SER A 32 -3.03 55.56 8.11
CA SER A 32 -3.94 54.98 7.11
C SER A 32 -3.75 53.46 6.97
N VAL A 33 -2.49 53.00 6.82
CA VAL A 33 -2.17 51.57 6.68
C VAL A 33 -2.43 50.80 7.99
N LEU A 34 -2.10 51.39 9.15
CA LEU A 34 -2.37 50.79 10.45
C LEU A 34 -3.88 50.63 10.72
N ASN A 35 -4.70 51.63 10.38
CA ASN A 35 -6.15 51.52 10.50
C ASN A 35 -6.75 50.51 9.51
N GLN A 36 -6.24 50.43 8.27
CA GLN A 36 -6.67 49.40 7.30
C GLN A 36 -6.32 47.98 7.78
N TRP A 37 -5.13 47.78 8.36
CA TRP A 37 -4.73 46.50 8.97
C TRP A 37 -5.63 46.15 10.17
N TYR A 38 -5.95 47.12 11.01
CA TYR A 38 -6.82 46.95 12.18
C TYR A 38 -8.29 46.65 11.82
N GLU A 39 -8.83 47.26 10.76
CA GLU A 39 -10.13 46.89 10.19
C GLU A 39 -10.12 45.47 9.59
N PHE A 40 -9.07 45.12 8.84
CA PHE A 40 -8.93 43.79 8.22
C PHE A 40 -8.91 42.67 9.28
N CYS A 41 -8.17 42.85 10.39
CA CYS A 41 -8.17 41.90 11.50
C CYS A 41 -9.52 41.83 12.27
N LYS A 42 -10.42 42.81 12.12
CA LYS A 42 -11.76 42.80 12.75
C LYS A 42 -12.87 42.21 11.90
N LYS A 43 -12.70 42.13 10.57
CA LYS A 43 -13.71 41.64 9.62
C LYS A 43 -13.10 40.64 8.65
N PRO A 44 -12.82 39.39 9.09
CA PRO A 44 -12.33 38.35 8.18
C PRO A 44 -13.35 38.06 7.06
N PRO A 45 -12.91 37.77 5.82
CA PRO A 45 -13.81 37.41 4.74
C PRO A 45 -14.50 36.07 5.02
N LYS A 46 -15.78 35.97 4.64
CA LYS A 46 -16.65 34.82 4.94
C LYS A 46 -15.97 33.48 4.58
N GLY A 47 -15.88 32.61 5.58
CA GLY A 47 -15.29 31.27 5.45
C GLY A 47 -13.87 31.12 6.03
N PHE A 48 -13.16 32.21 6.30
CA PHE A 48 -11.83 32.16 6.95
C PHE A 48 -11.85 32.42 8.47
N GLU A 49 -13.03 32.67 9.05
CA GLU A 49 -13.23 33.04 10.46
C GLU A 49 -12.54 32.09 11.47
N LYS A 50 -12.44 30.78 11.17
CA LYS A 50 -11.78 29.77 12.02
C LYS A 50 -10.28 30.01 12.26
N TYR A 51 -9.61 30.83 11.46
CA TYR A 51 -8.16 31.06 11.57
C TYR A 51 -7.79 32.33 12.37
N PHE A 52 -8.78 33.14 12.79
CA PHE A 52 -8.55 34.48 13.34
C PHE A 52 -9.06 34.69 14.78
N GLN A 53 -9.58 33.66 15.47
CA GLN A 53 -10.00 33.76 16.88
C GLN A 53 -9.03 33.03 17.82
N PRO A 54 -8.35 33.74 18.74
CA PRO A 54 -7.47 33.12 19.73
C PRO A 54 -8.24 32.65 20.98
N GLY A 55 -8.57 31.35 21.02
CA GLY A 55 -8.72 30.58 22.26
C GLY A 55 -10.06 30.65 23.01
N ALA A 56 -10.95 29.68 22.74
CA ALA A 56 -11.90 29.15 23.71
C ALA A 56 -12.29 27.69 23.36
N SER A 57 -12.51 26.86 24.38
CA SER A 57 -12.99 25.48 24.25
C SER A 57 -14.47 25.42 23.86
N GLN A 58 -14.89 24.43 23.06
CA GLN A 58 -16.31 24.12 22.86
C GLN A 58 -16.58 22.62 23.02
N GLN A 59 -17.55 22.28 23.86
CA GLN A 59 -18.14 20.96 23.96
C GLN A 59 -19.66 21.03 23.69
N GLN A 60 -20.01 20.73 22.44
CA GLN A 60 -21.33 20.29 21.94
C GLN A 60 -22.57 21.23 21.89
N THR A 61 -23.40 20.88 20.90
CA THR A 61 -24.87 21.05 20.75
C THR A 61 -25.50 22.42 20.40
N LYS A 62 -26.09 22.45 19.18
CA LYS A 62 -27.51 22.74 18.80
C LYS A 62 -28.25 23.89 19.54
N LYS A 63 -29.06 24.74 18.90
CA LYS A 63 -30.01 24.44 17.79
C LYS A 63 -30.65 25.70 17.17
N SER A 64 -31.10 25.58 15.90
CA SER A 64 -32.28 26.21 15.24
C SER A 64 -32.45 27.74 15.12
N GLU A 65 -33.01 28.13 13.96
CA GLU A 65 -33.54 29.44 13.61
C GLU A 65 -34.89 29.77 14.28
N LYS A 66 -35.37 31.00 14.01
CA LYS A 66 -36.73 31.54 14.17
C LYS A 66 -37.04 32.39 12.92
N ASP A 67 -38.27 32.81 12.60
CA ASP A 67 -39.58 32.77 13.28
C ASP A 67 -40.57 31.86 12.47
N GLU A 68 -41.89 31.76 12.64
CA GLU A 68 -42.92 32.67 13.19
C GLU A 68 -44.23 31.89 13.53
N ALA A 69 -44.78 32.07 14.74
CA ALA A 69 -46.17 31.69 15.14
C ALA A 69 -46.50 32.16 16.59
N PRO A 70 -47.75 32.55 16.93
CA PRO A 70 -48.11 33.06 18.27
C PRO A 70 -48.70 32.04 19.28
N ALA A 71 -48.14 32.07 20.50
CA ALA A 71 -48.73 32.04 21.87
C ALA A 71 -50.22 31.60 22.15
N PRO A 72 -50.60 31.31 23.43
CA PRO A 72 -49.89 30.60 24.53
C PRO A 72 -50.78 29.73 25.47
N SER A 73 -50.21 28.87 26.35
CA SER A 73 -50.72 28.64 27.75
C SER A 73 -49.84 27.74 28.66
N LYS A 74 -49.64 28.21 29.91
CA LYS A 74 -49.81 27.58 31.26
C LYS A 74 -49.77 26.03 31.43
N SER A 75 -49.26 25.41 32.52
CA SER A 75 -48.73 25.93 33.83
C SER A 75 -48.10 24.85 34.78
N SER A 76 -47.15 25.28 35.62
CA SER A 76 -46.84 24.84 37.01
C SER A 76 -46.22 23.44 37.33
N PRO A 77 -45.52 23.25 38.50
CA PRO A 77 -44.52 22.17 38.70
C PRO A 77 -44.68 21.36 40.06
N PRO A 78 -43.65 20.91 40.85
CA PRO A 78 -43.58 19.54 41.43
C PRO A 78 -43.66 19.49 43.00
N PRO A 79 -43.39 18.34 43.70
CA PRO A 79 -42.01 18.03 44.19
C PRO A 79 -41.69 16.53 44.59
N SER A 80 -40.52 16.32 45.22
CA SER A 80 -40.15 15.29 46.24
C SER A 80 -39.16 14.12 45.92
N LYS A 81 -38.52 13.59 46.99
CA LYS A 81 -37.38 12.62 47.12
C LYS A 81 -37.20 12.25 48.62
N PRO A 82 -36.35 11.27 49.05
CA PRO A 82 -35.81 10.07 48.39
C PRO A 82 -36.40 8.79 49.07
N PRO A 83 -35.83 7.99 50.02
CA PRO A 83 -34.44 7.67 50.49
C PRO A 83 -34.05 6.15 50.42
N SER A 84 -32.81 5.80 50.83
CA SER A 84 -32.27 4.45 51.25
C SER A 84 -32.37 3.22 50.31
N SER A 85 -31.44 2.24 50.33
CA SER A 85 -30.08 2.19 50.90
C SER A 85 -29.18 1.16 50.18
N GLN A 86 -27.89 1.47 50.21
CA GLN A 86 -26.70 0.78 49.68
C GLN A 86 -26.58 -0.73 49.98
N ASP A 87 -25.80 -1.44 49.14
CA ASP A 87 -24.47 -1.91 49.59
C ASP A 87 -23.42 -1.87 48.44
N LYS A 88 -22.13 -2.11 48.74
CA LYS A 88 -20.97 -1.95 47.84
C LYS A 88 -20.46 -3.31 47.30
N TRP A 89 -19.45 -3.38 46.43
CA TRP A 89 -18.01 -3.22 46.76
C TRP A 89 -17.20 -2.47 45.70
N ASN A 90 -16.06 -1.89 46.10
CA ASN A 90 -15.13 -1.13 45.25
C ASN A 90 -13.92 -1.98 44.82
N ILE A 91 -13.32 -1.63 43.68
CA ILE A 91 -11.85 -1.47 43.57
C ILE A 91 -11.58 -0.08 42.96
N ASN A 92 -10.68 0.68 43.58
CA ASN A 92 -10.26 2.01 43.14
C ASN A 92 -8.89 2.33 43.76
N MET A 93 -7.90 2.72 42.95
CA MET A 93 -6.65 3.32 43.45
C MET A 93 -5.93 4.16 42.38
N PHE A 94 -6.28 5.45 42.34
CA PHE A 94 -5.21 6.46 42.44
C PHE A 94 -5.05 6.80 43.93
N SER A 95 -3.83 6.98 44.40
CA SER A 95 -3.54 7.55 45.72
C SER A 95 -2.38 8.54 45.60
N GLY A 96 -2.66 9.83 45.82
CA GLY A 96 -1.62 10.83 46.06
C GLY A 96 -1.25 10.90 47.54
N SER A 97 -0.06 11.42 47.85
CA SER A 97 0.27 11.93 49.17
C SER A 97 1.20 13.14 49.04
N SER A 98 1.06 14.11 49.95
CA SER A 98 1.74 15.41 49.90
C SER A 98 2.75 15.57 51.03
N GLY A 99 3.99 15.95 50.70
CA GLY A 99 5.03 16.38 51.65
C GLY A 99 5.43 17.84 51.41
N SER A 100 5.70 18.60 52.48
CA SER A 100 5.90 20.05 52.44
C SER A 100 7.37 20.48 52.35
N GLY A 101 7.66 21.55 51.59
CA GLY A 101 8.99 22.15 51.47
C GLY A 101 8.92 23.62 51.05
N ARG A 102 9.71 24.49 51.72
CA ARG A 102 9.69 25.96 51.56
C ARG A 102 10.54 26.46 50.39
N GLY A 103 10.10 27.55 49.75
CA GLY A 103 10.91 28.45 48.92
C GLY A 103 10.83 28.18 47.41
N GLY A 104 10.96 29.18 46.53
CA GLY A 104 11.10 30.62 46.79
C GLY A 104 11.92 31.35 45.72
N GLY A 105 11.29 31.79 44.63
CA GLY A 105 11.97 32.55 43.58
C GLY A 105 11.02 33.08 42.50
N ARG A 106 11.07 34.40 42.24
CA ARG A 106 10.38 35.05 41.11
C ARG A 106 11.30 35.09 39.89
N GLY A 107 10.73 35.02 38.69
CA GLY A 107 11.46 35.11 37.42
C GLY A 107 10.53 35.22 36.22
N GLY A 108 9.69 36.25 36.18
CA GLY A 108 8.83 36.51 35.02
C GLY A 108 9.65 37.08 33.86
N PHE A 109 9.45 36.56 32.65
CA PHE A 109 9.96 37.19 31.43
C PHE A 109 9.11 38.43 31.11
N ASP A 110 9.76 39.58 30.96
CA ASP A 110 9.09 40.84 30.66
C ASP A 110 8.58 40.86 29.21
N ASN A 111 7.35 41.31 29.01
CA ASN A 111 6.74 41.43 27.69
C ASN A 111 7.40 42.57 26.88
N GLN A 112 7.93 43.59 27.56
CA GLN A 112 8.46 44.81 26.95
C GLN A 112 9.68 44.59 26.03
N ASP A 113 10.49 43.55 26.28
CA ASP A 113 11.61 43.22 25.40
C ASP A 113 11.14 42.55 24.10
N ARG A 114 10.04 41.78 24.14
CA ARG A 114 9.48 41.11 22.96
C ARG A 114 9.04 42.13 21.91
N ASP A 115 8.43 43.23 22.37
CA ASP A 115 8.01 44.34 21.52
C ASP A 115 9.22 45.09 20.91
N LYS A 116 10.30 45.30 21.69
CA LYS A 116 11.56 45.87 21.17
C LYS A 116 12.15 45.00 20.05
N TRP A 117 12.23 43.69 20.26
CA TRP A 117 12.73 42.76 19.22
C TRP A 117 11.84 42.73 17.97
N MET A 118 10.52 42.83 18.11
CA MET A 118 9.61 43.00 16.97
C MET A 118 9.85 44.32 16.23
N MET A 119 10.03 45.44 16.93
CA MET A 119 10.30 46.75 16.31
C MET A 119 11.65 46.77 15.55
N PHE A 120 12.71 46.19 16.11
CA PHE A 120 13.99 46.05 15.39
C PHE A 120 13.87 45.14 14.16
N GLY A 121 13.12 44.04 14.25
CA GLY A 121 12.82 43.17 13.11
C GLY A 121 12.07 43.91 12.00
N ALA A 122 11.01 44.65 12.35
CA ALA A 122 10.24 45.46 11.41
C ALA A 122 11.08 46.54 10.73
N MET A 123 11.91 47.27 11.49
CA MET A 123 12.79 48.31 10.96
C MET A 123 13.88 47.73 10.02
N GLY A 124 14.38 46.53 10.32
CA GLY A 124 15.26 45.77 9.42
C GLY A 124 14.58 45.38 8.10
N VAL A 125 13.33 44.92 8.16
CA VAL A 125 12.54 44.61 6.94
C VAL A 125 12.24 45.87 6.12
N VAL A 126 11.88 46.99 6.76
CA VAL A 126 11.63 48.26 6.07
C VAL A 126 12.89 48.81 5.39
N THR A 127 14.06 48.72 6.03
CA THR A 127 15.33 49.15 5.42
C THR A 127 15.78 48.21 4.29
N LEU A 128 15.56 46.90 4.41
CA LEU A 128 15.78 45.93 3.33
C LEU A 128 14.89 46.25 2.11
N LEU A 129 13.58 46.44 2.32
CA LEU A 129 12.63 46.76 1.25
C LEU A 129 12.92 48.12 0.60
N ALA A 130 13.30 49.14 1.38
CA ALA A 130 13.72 50.44 0.85
C ALA A 130 15.02 50.33 0.01
N SER A 131 15.96 49.46 0.41
CA SER A 131 17.17 49.19 -0.37
C SER A 131 16.84 48.51 -1.71
N ILE A 132 15.98 47.49 -1.70
CA ILE A 132 15.51 46.80 -2.92
C ILE A 132 14.81 47.79 -3.86
N ALA A 133 13.89 48.60 -3.36
CA ALA A 133 13.19 49.62 -4.15
C ALA A 133 14.14 50.68 -4.74
N TYR A 134 15.19 51.07 -3.99
CA TYR A 134 16.22 51.99 -4.50
C TYR A 134 17.04 51.39 -5.66
N PHE A 135 17.27 50.07 -5.66
CA PHE A 135 17.95 49.39 -6.76
C PHE A 135 17.08 49.27 -8.02
N GLU A 136 15.79 48.96 -7.92
CA GLU A 136 14.91 48.89 -9.10
C GLU A 136 14.73 50.25 -9.79
N LEU A 137 14.58 51.35 -9.02
CA LEU A 137 14.39 52.70 -9.55
C LEU A 137 15.54 53.23 -10.44
N ARG A 138 16.70 52.56 -10.44
CA ARG A 138 17.85 52.87 -11.32
C ARG A 138 17.68 52.37 -12.75
N TYR A 139 16.82 51.38 -12.98
CA TYR A 139 16.73 50.65 -14.25
C TYR A 139 15.37 50.87 -14.93
N ARG A 140 15.38 50.96 -16.26
CA ARG A 140 14.16 51.06 -17.09
C ARG A 140 14.21 50.01 -18.20
N GLU A 141 13.29 49.05 -18.12
CA GLU A 141 13.07 48.08 -19.20
C GLU A 141 12.40 48.77 -20.41
N ILE A 142 12.80 48.37 -21.62
CA ILE A 142 12.17 48.74 -22.90
C ILE A 142 12.03 47.50 -23.79
N SER A 143 11.17 47.53 -24.81
CA SER A 143 11.15 46.44 -25.80
C SER A 143 12.23 46.62 -26.88
N TRP A 144 12.57 45.53 -27.58
CA TRP A 144 13.42 45.57 -28.78
C TRP A 144 12.91 46.57 -29.85
N ARG A 145 11.58 46.67 -30.00
CA ARG A 145 10.98 47.62 -30.96
C ARG A 145 11.16 49.07 -30.53
N ASP A 146 11.10 49.35 -29.23
CA ASP A 146 11.33 50.71 -28.70
C ASP A 146 12.82 51.06 -28.78
N PHE A 147 13.70 50.09 -28.50
CA PHE A 147 15.15 50.25 -28.69
C PHE A 147 15.50 50.69 -30.11
N VAL A 148 15.04 49.95 -31.12
CA VAL A 148 15.30 50.27 -32.53
C VAL A 148 14.70 51.64 -32.88
N ASN A 149 13.39 51.83 -32.70
CA ASN A 149 12.70 53.03 -33.19
C ASN A 149 13.05 54.32 -32.44
N MET A 150 13.33 54.27 -31.13
CA MET A 150 13.52 55.48 -30.31
C MET A 150 14.99 55.84 -30.08
N TYR A 151 15.91 54.87 -30.13
CA TYR A 151 17.31 55.07 -29.77
C TYR A 151 18.26 54.74 -30.92
N LEU A 152 18.10 53.59 -31.58
CA LEU A 152 19.00 53.15 -32.66
C LEU A 152 18.80 53.98 -33.94
N ASN A 153 17.56 54.11 -34.43
CA ASN A 153 17.19 54.92 -35.61
C ASN A 153 17.56 56.42 -35.48
N LYS A 154 17.94 56.88 -34.29
CA LYS A 154 18.33 58.28 -34.01
C LYS A 154 19.84 58.46 -33.82
N GLY A 155 20.65 57.41 -33.98
CA GLY A 155 22.09 57.45 -33.73
C GLY A 155 22.47 57.74 -32.27
N ASN A 156 21.56 57.52 -31.31
CA ASN A 156 21.77 57.92 -29.92
C ASN A 156 22.58 56.91 -29.10
N VAL A 157 22.89 55.73 -29.65
CA VAL A 157 23.50 54.59 -28.94
C VAL A 157 25.02 54.61 -29.12
N GLU A 158 25.76 54.75 -28.02
CA GLU A 158 27.22 54.67 -28.00
C GLU A 158 27.71 53.23 -28.09
N LYS A 159 27.09 52.32 -27.32
CA LYS A 159 27.44 50.89 -27.25
C LYS A 159 26.39 50.06 -26.51
N LEU A 160 26.44 48.76 -26.72
CA LEU A 160 25.56 47.78 -26.09
C LEU A 160 26.37 46.85 -25.18
N GLU A 161 26.04 46.79 -23.89
CA GLU A 161 26.74 45.92 -22.93
C GLU A 161 25.87 44.69 -22.63
N VAL A 162 26.25 43.51 -23.16
CA VAL A 162 25.54 42.24 -22.94
C VAL A 162 25.97 41.66 -21.60
N ILE A 163 25.04 41.51 -20.66
CA ILE A 163 25.32 41.13 -19.27
C ILE A 163 24.83 39.72 -19.00
N ASN A 164 25.75 38.88 -18.51
CA ASN A 164 25.52 37.49 -18.13
C ASN A 164 24.82 36.64 -19.22
N LYS A 165 24.95 37.05 -20.50
CA LYS A 165 24.26 36.50 -21.68
C LYS A 165 22.71 36.48 -21.63
N LYS A 166 22.09 37.19 -20.68
CA LYS A 166 20.63 37.22 -20.46
C LYS A 166 19.94 38.51 -20.93
N TRP A 167 20.64 39.64 -20.84
CA TRP A 167 20.07 40.96 -21.11
C TRP A 167 21.12 41.95 -21.61
N VAL A 168 20.66 43.03 -22.24
CA VAL A 168 21.49 44.06 -22.85
C VAL A 168 21.24 45.38 -22.14
N ARG A 169 22.30 46.01 -21.66
CA ARG A 169 22.31 47.37 -21.13
C ARG A 169 22.68 48.34 -22.26
N VAL A 170 21.79 49.28 -22.56
CA VAL A 170 22.00 50.29 -23.60
C VAL A 170 22.76 51.48 -23.02
N LYS A 171 23.90 51.85 -23.62
CA LYS A 171 24.58 53.12 -23.32
C LYS A 171 24.33 54.11 -24.44
N LEU A 172 23.81 55.27 -24.06
CA LEU A 172 23.54 56.39 -24.96
C LEU A 172 24.69 57.39 -24.89
N HIS A 173 24.94 58.10 -26.00
CA HIS A 173 25.94 59.16 -26.03
C HIS A 173 25.67 60.26 -24.97
N PRO A 174 26.72 60.89 -24.40
CA PRO A 174 26.59 61.93 -23.38
C PRO A 174 25.96 63.21 -23.96
N GLY A 175 24.63 63.23 -23.95
CA GLY A 175 23.77 64.26 -24.55
C GLY A 175 22.36 63.74 -24.88
N ALA A 176 22.23 62.44 -25.19
CA ALA A 176 20.96 61.78 -25.50
C ALA A 176 20.25 61.14 -24.28
N ALA A 177 20.84 61.23 -23.10
CA ALA A 177 20.41 60.53 -21.88
C ALA A 177 19.24 61.23 -21.15
N PHE A 178 18.02 61.09 -21.66
CA PHE A 178 16.80 61.47 -20.93
C PHE A 178 16.66 60.66 -19.62
N GLU A 179 16.17 61.32 -18.56
CA GLU A 179 15.89 60.77 -17.22
C GLU A 179 17.08 60.21 -16.39
N GLY A 180 18.28 60.04 -16.94
CA GLY A 180 19.46 59.54 -16.19
C GLY A 180 19.34 58.10 -15.67
N LYS A 181 18.35 57.33 -16.14
CA LYS A 181 18.12 55.92 -15.80
C LYS A 181 18.91 55.02 -16.74
N VAL A 182 19.29 53.84 -16.26
CA VAL A 182 19.96 52.83 -17.09
C VAL A 182 18.91 52.04 -17.87
N ILE A 183 18.96 52.14 -19.19
CA ILE A 183 18.03 51.47 -20.11
C ILE A 183 18.51 50.04 -20.39
N TRP A 184 17.58 49.08 -20.38
CA TRP A 184 17.90 47.68 -20.66
C TRP A 184 16.75 46.92 -21.32
N PHE A 185 17.06 45.76 -21.91
CA PHE A 185 16.07 44.80 -22.40
C PHE A 185 16.59 43.36 -22.32
N ALA A 186 15.69 42.39 -22.15
CA ALA A 186 16.03 40.96 -22.14
C ALA A 186 16.31 40.42 -23.55
N ILE A 187 17.18 39.41 -23.66
CA ILE A 187 17.46 38.69 -24.91
C ILE A 187 17.30 37.18 -24.73
N GLY A 188 16.77 36.49 -25.76
CA GLY A 188 16.55 35.04 -25.70
C GLY A 188 17.82 34.20 -25.97
N SER A 189 18.64 34.63 -26.93
CA SER A 189 19.98 34.09 -27.20
C SER A 189 20.86 35.20 -27.79
N VAL A 190 22.17 35.08 -27.58
CA VAL A 190 23.16 36.08 -28.01
C VAL A 190 23.21 36.15 -29.54
N ASP A 191 23.41 35.03 -30.21
CA ASP A 191 23.56 34.94 -31.67
C ASP A 191 22.29 35.39 -32.43
N SER A 192 21.10 35.27 -31.83
CA SER A 192 19.87 35.85 -32.40
C SER A 192 19.72 37.34 -32.13
N PHE A 193 20.31 37.86 -31.05
CA PHE A 193 20.39 39.30 -30.81
C PHE A 193 21.39 39.97 -31.78
N GLU A 194 22.57 39.38 -31.98
CA GLU A 194 23.59 39.92 -32.91
C GLU A 194 23.05 39.95 -34.35
N ARG A 195 22.47 38.85 -34.86
CA ARG A 195 21.84 38.81 -36.20
C ARG A 195 20.71 39.84 -36.36
N ASN A 196 19.89 40.04 -35.33
CA ASN A 196 18.81 41.03 -35.39
C ASN A 196 19.33 42.48 -35.36
N LEU A 197 20.44 42.73 -34.66
CA LEU A 197 21.10 44.03 -34.63
C LEU A 197 21.79 44.34 -35.97
N GLU A 198 22.50 43.35 -36.54
CA GLU A 198 23.14 43.44 -37.85
C GLU A 198 22.13 43.71 -38.96
N ASN A 199 21.05 42.91 -39.03
CA ASN A 199 19.95 43.14 -39.99
C ASN A 199 19.35 44.54 -39.84
N ALA A 200 19.08 45.01 -38.62
CA ALA A 200 18.55 46.36 -38.40
C ALA A 200 19.52 47.46 -38.86
N GLN A 201 20.83 47.30 -38.63
CA GLN A 201 21.86 48.25 -39.08
C GLN A 201 22.01 48.26 -40.62
N ILE A 202 21.83 47.12 -41.28
CA ILE A 202 21.77 47.02 -42.74
C ILE A 202 20.48 47.68 -43.28
N GLU A 203 19.32 47.45 -42.65
CA GLU A 203 18.04 48.10 -43.01
C GLU A 203 18.09 49.64 -42.86
N MET A 204 18.88 50.15 -41.90
CA MET A 204 19.16 51.59 -41.74
C MET A 204 20.25 52.13 -42.67
N ASN A 205 20.82 51.30 -43.56
CA ASN A 205 21.90 51.68 -44.48
C ASN A 205 23.14 52.25 -43.76
N VAL A 206 23.53 51.64 -42.63
CA VAL A 206 24.76 51.96 -41.90
C VAL A 206 25.92 51.16 -42.47
N ASP A 207 27.05 51.81 -42.77
CA ASP A 207 28.25 51.09 -43.24
C ASP A 207 28.83 50.16 -42.15
N PRO A 208 29.37 48.98 -42.49
CA PRO A 208 29.94 48.04 -41.50
C PRO A 208 30.98 48.61 -40.52
N PRO A 209 31.86 49.58 -40.88
CA PRO A 209 32.78 50.20 -39.91
C PRO A 209 32.08 51.06 -38.83
N ASN A 210 30.83 51.47 -39.07
CA ASN A 210 30.04 52.34 -38.19
C ASN A 210 29.00 51.56 -37.35
N PHE A 211 29.08 50.22 -37.33
CA PHE A 211 28.20 49.37 -36.53
C PHE A 211 28.37 49.60 -35.02
N VAL A 212 27.26 49.56 -34.27
CA VAL A 212 27.27 49.83 -32.82
C VAL A 212 28.02 48.70 -32.08
N PRO A 213 29.08 49.01 -31.31
CA PRO A 213 29.89 47.98 -30.68
C PRO A 213 29.16 47.27 -29.54
N VAL A 214 29.19 45.93 -29.60
CA VAL A 214 28.65 45.02 -28.58
C VAL A 214 29.79 44.58 -27.66
N ILE A 215 29.63 44.77 -26.35
CA ILE A 215 30.63 44.42 -25.33
C ILE A 215 30.05 43.42 -24.35
N TYR A 216 30.70 42.27 -24.21
CA TYR A 216 30.31 41.23 -23.27
C TYR A 216 30.83 41.51 -21.85
N LYS A 217 29.94 41.42 -20.86
CA LYS A 217 30.27 41.58 -19.44
C LYS A 217 29.67 40.47 -18.59
N THR A 218 30.45 40.06 -17.59
CA THR A 218 29.97 39.20 -16.50
C THR A 218 29.93 40.06 -15.24
N GLU A 219 28.73 40.36 -14.74
CA GLU A 219 28.53 41.17 -13.53
C GLU A 219 27.92 40.29 -12.43
N VAL A 220 28.44 40.40 -11.21
CA VAL A 220 27.91 39.65 -10.06
C VAL A 220 26.53 40.22 -9.70
N GLU A 221 25.50 39.49 -10.09
CA GLU A 221 24.10 39.88 -9.94
C GLU A 221 23.73 39.94 -8.46
N ALA A 222 23.30 41.10 -7.94
CA ALA A 222 23.02 41.31 -6.51
C ALA A 222 21.95 40.34 -5.96
N ALA A 223 21.05 39.84 -6.82
CA ALA A 223 20.09 38.78 -6.51
C ALA A 223 20.76 37.46 -6.07
N SER A 224 22.00 37.18 -6.53
CA SER A 224 22.78 36.01 -6.12
C SER A 224 23.27 36.13 -4.67
N LEU A 225 23.59 37.35 -4.22
CA LEU A 225 24.01 37.61 -2.85
C LEU A 225 22.82 37.61 -1.88
N THR A 226 21.66 38.14 -2.28
CA THR A 226 20.44 38.03 -1.45
C THR A 226 19.94 36.59 -1.34
N GLY A 227 20.16 35.75 -2.34
CA GLY A 227 19.89 34.30 -2.28
C GLY A 227 20.72 33.53 -1.23
N ILE A 228 21.84 34.09 -0.74
CA ILE A 228 22.66 33.47 0.32
C ILE A 228 22.12 33.84 1.72
N LEU A 229 21.37 34.95 1.85
CA LEU A 229 20.86 35.44 3.13
C LEU A 229 19.94 34.42 3.87
N PRO A 230 19.00 33.71 3.21
CA PRO A 230 18.19 32.67 3.87
C PRO A 230 19.02 31.50 4.38
N THR A 231 20.03 31.06 3.61
CA THR A 231 20.89 29.95 4.02
C THR A 231 21.78 30.32 5.22
N LEU A 232 22.33 31.54 5.25
CA LEU A 232 23.07 32.04 6.41
C LEU A 232 22.16 32.23 7.64
N LEU A 233 20.91 32.67 7.47
CA LEU A 233 19.93 32.73 8.55
C LEU A 233 19.58 31.35 9.11
N ILE A 234 19.40 30.34 8.26
CA ILE A 234 19.16 28.95 8.70
C ILE A 234 20.38 28.38 9.44
N ILE A 235 21.60 28.60 8.93
CA ILE A 235 22.84 28.17 9.59
C ILE A 235 23.01 28.88 10.93
N GLY A 236 22.79 30.20 10.99
CA GLY A 236 22.83 30.98 12.23
C GLY A 236 21.79 30.52 13.26
N PHE A 237 20.56 30.22 12.81
CA PHE A 237 19.49 29.67 13.64
C PHE A 237 19.82 28.26 14.17
N LEU A 238 20.41 27.40 13.34
CA LEU A 238 20.86 26.06 13.75
C LEU A 238 22.02 26.13 14.76
N ILE A 239 22.98 27.04 14.58
CA ILE A 239 24.07 27.27 15.54
C ILE A 239 23.53 27.84 16.86
N TYR A 240 22.55 28.75 16.79
CA TYR A 240 21.85 29.27 17.97
C TYR A 240 21.07 28.17 18.71
N MET A 241 20.33 27.33 17.99
CA MET A 241 19.63 26.15 18.54
C MET A 241 20.60 25.16 19.19
N MET A 242 21.71 24.83 18.53
CA MET A 242 22.73 23.93 19.09
C MET A 242 23.34 24.51 20.38
N ARG A 243 23.76 25.79 20.38
CA ARG A 243 24.27 26.45 21.60
C ARG A 243 23.22 26.55 22.71
N ARG A 244 21.95 26.76 22.38
CA ARG A 244 20.83 26.79 23.34
C ARG A 244 20.52 25.40 23.90
N SER A 245 20.63 24.35 23.11
CA SER A 245 20.47 22.96 23.57
C SER A 245 21.62 22.49 24.47
N ALA A 246 22.87 22.88 24.16
CA ALA A 246 24.04 22.60 25.00
C ALA A 246 23.88 23.21 26.40
N ASN A 247 23.42 24.47 26.47
CA ASN A 247 23.16 25.15 27.74
C ASN A 247 21.93 24.62 28.52
N MET A 248 21.17 23.66 27.97
CA MET A 248 20.05 22.99 28.65
C MET A 248 20.37 21.53 29.03
N MET A 249 21.56 21.03 28.70
CA MET A 249 22.02 19.66 28.96
C MET A 249 23.30 19.64 29.81
N GLY A 250 23.23 20.29 30.98
CA GLY A 250 24.24 20.20 32.03
C GLY A 250 24.23 18.84 32.74
N GLY A 251 24.51 17.76 32.02
CA GLY A 251 24.50 16.38 32.54
C GLY A 251 25.40 15.46 31.72
N ALA A 252 26.48 14.95 32.34
CA ALA A 252 27.43 14.07 31.67
C ALA A 252 26.88 12.65 31.44
N GLY A 253 27.30 11.99 30.36
CA GLY A 253 27.28 10.52 30.28
C GLY A 253 26.59 9.85 29.07
N ARG A 254 25.81 10.55 28.23
CA ARG A 254 25.08 9.91 27.12
C ARG A 254 25.62 10.25 25.72
N LYS A 255 26.63 9.49 25.30
CA LYS A 255 27.24 9.52 23.95
C LYS A 255 26.20 9.07 22.91
N GLY A 256 25.78 9.97 22.00
CA GLY A 256 24.86 9.64 20.89
C GLY A 256 23.62 10.54 20.73
N GLY A 257 23.32 11.42 21.68
CA GLY A 257 22.10 12.26 21.70
C GLY A 257 22.06 13.44 20.71
N GLY A 258 22.36 13.21 19.43
CA GLY A 258 22.13 14.18 18.35
C GLY A 258 20.76 14.03 17.69
N LEU A 259 20.36 14.99 16.85
CA LEU A 259 19.07 15.02 16.13
C LEU A 259 18.77 13.78 15.25
N PHE A 260 19.81 12.99 14.94
CA PHE A 260 19.73 11.78 14.12
C PHE A 260 19.68 10.46 14.92
N GLY A 261 19.87 10.49 16.25
CA GLY A 261 20.07 9.27 17.05
C GLY A 261 18.91 8.26 16.98
N GLY A 262 17.67 8.75 17.03
CA GLY A 262 16.46 7.91 16.97
C GLY A 262 16.12 7.31 15.61
N VAL A 263 16.89 7.58 14.55
CA VAL A 263 16.67 7.00 13.20
C VAL A 263 17.43 5.69 13.03
N MET A 264 18.53 5.49 13.77
CA MET A 264 19.43 4.34 13.64
C MET A 264 19.03 3.11 14.47
N GLU A 265 18.30 3.28 15.57
CA GLU A 265 17.89 2.16 16.42
C GLU A 265 16.93 1.19 15.68
N SER A 266 17.03 -0.10 15.96
CA SER A 266 16.20 -1.13 15.32
C SER A 266 14.76 -1.11 15.84
N THR A 267 13.79 -1.04 14.92
CA THR A 267 12.33 -1.10 15.18
C THR A 267 11.81 -2.47 15.62
N ALA A 268 12.69 -3.45 15.80
CA ALA A 268 12.37 -4.84 16.08
C ALA A 268 11.51 -5.02 17.34
N LYS A 269 10.40 -5.74 17.19
CA LYS A 269 9.46 -6.00 18.28
C LYS A 269 9.84 -7.32 18.95
N LEU A 270 10.32 -7.23 20.19
CA LEU A 270 10.53 -8.39 21.06
C LEU A 270 9.23 -8.75 21.77
N ILE A 271 8.83 -10.01 21.65
CA ILE A 271 7.67 -10.60 22.34
C ILE A 271 8.20 -11.66 23.32
N ASN A 272 7.83 -11.56 24.59
CA ASN A 272 8.26 -12.52 25.61
C ASN A 272 7.50 -13.84 25.45
N PRO A 273 8.05 -15.00 25.88
CA PRO A 273 7.38 -16.30 25.75
C PRO A 273 5.95 -16.33 26.34
N THR A 274 5.76 -15.62 27.47
CA THR A 274 4.47 -15.47 28.17
C THR A 274 3.37 -14.83 27.33
N ASP A 275 3.77 -14.02 26.35
CA ASP A 275 2.85 -13.16 25.59
C ASP A 275 2.45 -13.82 24.25
N ILE A 276 3.05 -14.98 23.92
CA ILE A 276 2.81 -15.75 22.69
C ILE A 276 1.60 -16.66 22.88
N GLY A 277 0.40 -16.09 22.78
CA GLY A 277 -0.89 -16.81 22.90
C GLY A 277 -1.25 -17.76 21.74
N VAL A 278 -0.28 -18.33 21.01
CA VAL A 278 -0.48 -19.17 19.82
C VAL A 278 0.40 -20.42 19.89
N LYS A 279 -0.17 -21.59 19.59
CA LYS A 279 0.48 -22.91 19.63
C LYS A 279 0.22 -23.74 18.35
N PHE A 280 0.87 -24.89 18.18
CA PHE A 280 0.69 -25.72 16.97
C PHE A 280 -0.72 -26.35 16.87
N LYS A 281 -1.47 -26.40 17.99
CA LYS A 281 -2.90 -26.73 17.99
C LYS A 281 -3.79 -25.67 17.31
N ASP A 282 -3.28 -24.45 17.15
CA ASP A 282 -3.98 -23.31 16.56
C ASP A 282 -3.60 -23.11 15.07
N VAL A 283 -2.87 -24.08 14.49
CA VAL A 283 -2.41 -24.11 13.09
C VAL A 283 -2.69 -25.51 12.52
N ALA A 284 -3.31 -25.61 11.34
CA ALA A 284 -3.67 -26.88 10.69
C ALA A 284 -3.69 -26.74 9.16
N GLY A 285 -3.75 -27.85 8.43
CA GLY A 285 -3.70 -27.88 6.96
C GLY A 285 -2.32 -27.57 6.39
N CYS A 286 -1.26 -27.96 7.12
CA CYS A 286 0.15 -27.80 6.74
C CYS A 286 1.07 -28.72 7.57
N GLU A 287 0.62 -29.96 7.78
CA GLU A 287 1.20 -30.94 8.69
C GLU A 287 2.66 -31.30 8.34
N GLU A 288 3.03 -31.36 7.07
CA GLU A 288 4.41 -31.58 6.60
C GLU A 288 5.31 -30.41 7.01
N ALA A 289 4.86 -29.18 6.77
CA ALA A 289 5.59 -27.96 7.17
C ALA A 289 5.68 -27.84 8.70
N LYS A 290 4.66 -28.30 9.44
CA LYS A 290 4.72 -28.42 10.90
C LYS A 290 5.75 -29.45 11.35
N ILE A 291 5.85 -30.62 10.71
CA ILE A 291 6.86 -31.65 11.04
C ILE A 291 8.28 -31.12 10.83
N GLU A 292 8.58 -30.47 9.69
CA GLU A 292 9.91 -29.86 9.47
C GLU A 292 10.23 -28.77 10.50
N ILE A 293 9.24 -27.96 10.89
CA ILE A 293 9.44 -26.90 11.89
C ILE A 293 9.54 -27.46 13.31
N MET A 294 8.94 -28.62 13.60
CA MET A 294 9.07 -29.30 14.89
C MET A 294 10.48 -29.85 15.14
N GLU A 295 11.31 -30.05 14.10
CA GLU A 295 12.76 -30.29 14.28
C GLU A 295 13.42 -29.12 15.04
N PHE A 296 13.13 -27.88 14.64
CA PHE A 296 13.68 -26.68 15.28
C PHE A 296 13.16 -26.49 16.72
N VAL A 297 11.89 -26.84 16.97
CA VAL A 297 11.32 -26.79 18.33
C VAL A 297 11.93 -27.85 19.24
N ASN A 298 12.10 -29.08 18.76
CA ASN A 298 12.77 -30.12 19.53
C ASN A 298 14.26 -29.80 19.73
N PHE A 299 14.94 -29.19 18.77
CA PHE A 299 16.30 -28.68 18.95
C PHE A 299 16.38 -27.61 20.05
N LEU A 300 15.47 -26.63 20.05
CA LEU A 300 15.47 -25.57 21.06
C LEU A 300 15.19 -26.08 22.49
N LYS A 301 14.46 -27.19 22.63
CA LYS A 301 14.22 -27.86 23.94
C LYS A 301 15.33 -28.83 24.33
N ASN A 302 15.74 -29.70 23.40
CA ASN A 302 16.59 -30.86 23.63
C ASN A 302 17.87 -30.83 22.77
N PRO A 303 18.71 -29.77 22.85
CA PRO A 303 19.85 -29.60 21.93
C PRO A 303 20.88 -30.72 22.03
N GLN A 304 21.06 -31.35 23.21
CA GLN A 304 21.98 -32.47 23.41
C GLN A 304 21.69 -33.64 22.45
N GLN A 305 20.42 -33.99 22.20
CA GLN A 305 20.02 -35.08 21.30
C GLN A 305 20.64 -34.94 19.89
N TYR A 306 20.83 -33.71 19.41
CA TYR A 306 21.42 -33.42 18.11
C TYR A 306 22.95 -33.30 18.18
N ILE A 307 23.49 -32.76 19.28
CA ILE A 307 24.94 -32.63 19.53
C ILE A 307 25.59 -34.00 19.68
N ASP A 308 24.96 -34.93 20.42
CA ASP A 308 25.44 -36.30 20.64
C ASP A 308 25.54 -37.11 19.34
N LEU A 309 24.69 -36.79 18.35
CA LEU A 309 24.69 -37.35 17.00
C LEU A 309 25.63 -36.61 16.03
N GLY A 310 26.33 -35.55 16.48
CA GLY A 310 27.17 -34.71 15.64
C GLY A 310 26.41 -33.87 14.60
N ALA A 311 25.09 -33.75 14.74
CA ALA A 311 24.25 -33.04 13.77
C ALA A 311 24.48 -31.52 13.86
N LYS A 312 24.68 -30.87 12.70
CA LYS A 312 24.81 -29.41 12.63
C LYS A 312 23.43 -28.76 12.61
N ILE A 313 23.27 -27.75 13.47
CA ILE A 313 22.05 -26.95 13.60
C ILE A 313 21.84 -26.17 12.29
N PRO A 314 20.66 -26.25 11.64
CA PRO A 314 20.32 -25.37 10.52
C PRO A 314 20.19 -23.94 11.05
N LYS A 315 20.96 -22.99 10.50
CA LYS A 315 21.00 -21.60 11.01
C LYS A 315 19.69 -20.85 10.78
N GLY A 316 18.96 -21.21 9.72
CA GLY A 316 17.67 -20.63 9.42
C GLY A 316 16.84 -21.43 8.42
N ALA A 317 15.56 -21.09 8.38
CA ALA A 317 14.58 -21.65 7.46
C ALA A 317 13.77 -20.55 6.76
N LEU A 318 13.57 -20.70 5.46
CA LEU A 318 12.72 -19.84 4.66
C LEU A 318 11.34 -20.49 4.49
N LEU A 319 10.30 -19.87 5.03
CA LEU A 319 8.90 -20.21 4.81
C LEU A 319 8.44 -19.60 3.49
N THR A 320 7.98 -20.44 2.57
CA THR A 320 7.63 -20.08 1.20
C THR A 320 6.19 -20.49 0.89
N GLY A 321 5.56 -19.88 -0.11
CA GLY A 321 4.20 -20.21 -0.55
C GLY A 321 3.28 -19.00 -0.67
N PRO A 322 2.01 -19.18 -1.07
CA PRO A 322 1.06 -18.09 -1.32
C PRO A 322 0.83 -17.16 -0.09
N PRO A 323 0.35 -15.92 -0.29
CA PRO A 323 -0.16 -15.12 0.81
C PRO A 323 -1.35 -15.83 1.48
N GLY A 324 -1.58 -15.57 2.77
CA GLY A 324 -2.72 -16.14 3.51
C GLY A 324 -2.57 -17.59 3.99
N THR A 325 -1.50 -18.31 3.63
CA THR A 325 -1.25 -19.71 4.08
C THR A 325 -0.69 -19.84 5.51
N GLY A 326 -0.74 -18.77 6.32
CA GLY A 326 -0.41 -18.84 7.74
C GLY A 326 1.08 -18.85 8.10
N LYS A 327 2.01 -18.59 7.17
CA LYS A 327 3.48 -18.55 7.43
C LYS A 327 3.87 -17.81 8.72
N THR A 328 3.35 -16.59 8.92
CA THR A 328 3.59 -15.73 10.10
C THR A 328 2.92 -16.27 11.38
N LEU A 329 1.83 -17.04 11.26
CA LEU A 329 1.16 -17.71 12.38
C LEU A 329 1.95 -18.95 12.81
N LEU A 330 2.42 -19.73 11.84
CA LEU A 330 3.25 -20.92 12.02
C LEU A 330 4.57 -20.56 12.72
N ALA A 331 5.26 -19.50 12.28
CA ALA A 331 6.47 -19.00 12.95
C ALA A 331 6.24 -18.54 14.42
N LYS A 332 5.06 -17.97 14.73
CA LYS A 332 4.68 -17.62 16.11
C LYS A 332 4.39 -18.86 16.95
N ALA A 333 3.68 -19.84 16.38
CA ALA A 333 3.42 -21.13 17.02
C ALA A 333 4.74 -21.85 17.37
N THR A 334 5.75 -21.80 16.48
CA THR A 334 7.11 -22.33 16.75
C THR A 334 7.68 -21.78 18.06
N ALA A 335 7.57 -20.47 18.29
CA ALA A 335 8.10 -19.83 19.49
C ALA A 335 7.25 -20.08 20.75
N GLY A 336 5.91 -20.09 20.63
CA GLY A 336 5.00 -20.42 21.73
C GLY A 336 5.05 -21.90 22.16
N GLU A 337 5.52 -22.78 21.29
CA GLU A 337 5.73 -24.20 21.57
C GLU A 337 7.15 -24.53 22.03
N ALA A 338 8.16 -23.81 21.55
CA ALA A 338 9.53 -23.83 22.09
C ALA A 338 9.65 -23.07 23.44
N ASN A 339 8.70 -22.19 23.76
CA ASN A 339 8.71 -21.29 24.93
C ASN A 339 9.94 -20.35 24.97
N VAL A 340 10.33 -19.81 23.80
CA VAL A 340 11.48 -18.90 23.63
C VAL A 340 11.02 -17.50 23.17
N PRO A 341 11.81 -16.43 23.44
CA PRO A 341 11.49 -15.09 22.94
C PRO A 341 11.37 -15.05 21.42
N PHE A 342 10.38 -14.30 20.93
CA PHE A 342 10.12 -14.11 19.50
C PHE A 342 10.41 -12.67 19.12
N ILE A 343 11.45 -12.45 18.31
CA ILE A 343 11.81 -11.13 17.79
C ILE A 343 11.28 -11.05 16.35
N THR A 344 10.43 -10.06 16.06
CA THR A 344 9.81 -9.91 14.73
C THR A 344 10.10 -8.56 14.09
N VAL A 345 10.45 -8.61 12.80
CA VAL A 345 10.73 -7.48 11.91
C VAL A 345 10.08 -7.76 10.55
N SER A 346 9.59 -6.74 9.84
CA SER A 346 9.27 -6.86 8.39
C SER A 346 10.48 -6.41 7.57
N GLY A 347 10.76 -7.12 6.47
CA GLY A 347 11.79 -6.74 5.49
C GLY A 347 11.59 -5.32 4.96
N SER A 348 10.35 -4.84 4.91
CA SER A 348 9.99 -3.48 4.52
C SER A 348 10.51 -2.40 5.49
N GLU A 349 10.83 -2.74 6.76
CA GLU A 349 11.36 -1.80 7.77
C GLU A 349 12.85 -1.44 7.57
N PHE A 350 13.57 -2.14 6.70
CA PHE A 350 14.98 -1.84 6.38
C PHE A 350 15.15 -0.86 5.21
N LEU A 351 14.15 -0.74 4.33
CA LEU A 351 14.21 0.11 3.14
C LEU A 351 13.92 1.58 3.51
N GLU A 352 14.97 2.41 3.57
CA GLU A 352 14.82 3.84 3.84
C GLU A 352 15.55 4.74 2.83
N MET A 353 15.13 6.01 2.77
CA MET A 353 15.76 7.05 1.94
C MET A 353 17.20 7.40 2.38
N PHE A 354 17.64 6.94 3.57
CA PHE A 354 18.94 7.25 4.14
C PHE A 354 19.91 6.07 3.99
N VAL A 355 20.87 6.22 3.08
CA VAL A 355 21.93 5.23 2.84
C VAL A 355 22.65 4.89 4.14
N GLY A 356 22.69 3.60 4.48
CA GLY A 356 23.38 3.10 5.68
C GLY A 356 22.50 2.89 6.92
N VAL A 357 21.22 3.30 6.90
CA VAL A 357 20.28 2.99 8.00
C VAL A 357 19.90 1.50 7.99
N GLY A 358 19.49 0.94 6.85
CA GLY A 358 19.16 -0.48 6.70
C GLY A 358 20.26 -1.43 7.23
N PRO A 359 21.54 -1.27 6.83
CA PRO A 359 22.64 -2.07 7.39
C PRO A 359 22.87 -1.87 8.88
N SER A 360 22.51 -0.71 9.47
CA SER A 360 22.59 -0.56 10.93
C SER A 360 21.48 -1.33 11.63
N ARG A 361 20.23 -1.18 11.17
CA ARG A 361 19.08 -1.92 11.73
C ARG A 361 19.28 -3.44 11.66
N VAL A 362 19.90 -3.95 10.60
CA VAL A 362 20.28 -5.37 10.51
C VAL A 362 21.27 -5.75 11.62
N ARG A 363 22.37 -4.99 11.79
CA ARG A 363 23.35 -5.25 12.87
C ARG A 363 22.73 -5.18 14.26
N ASP A 364 21.87 -4.20 14.50
CA ASP A 364 21.23 -3.97 15.80
C ASP A 364 20.15 -5.03 16.11
N MET A 365 19.38 -5.47 15.10
CA MET A 365 18.48 -6.63 15.18
C MET A 365 19.25 -7.91 15.59
N PHE A 366 20.36 -8.23 14.91
CA PHE A 366 21.16 -9.40 15.28
C PHE A 366 21.88 -9.23 16.63
N ALA A 367 22.24 -8.01 17.02
CA ALA A 367 22.73 -7.72 18.36
C ALA A 367 21.65 -7.87 19.46
N MET A 368 20.36 -7.65 19.14
CA MET A 368 19.24 -7.99 20.03
C MET A 368 19.07 -9.51 20.12
N ALA A 369 19.01 -10.23 19.00
CA ALA A 369 18.88 -11.69 18.99
C ALA A 369 20.00 -12.38 19.79
N ARG A 370 21.26 -11.95 19.63
CA ARG A 370 22.40 -12.45 20.41
C ARG A 370 22.28 -12.22 21.93
N LYS A 371 21.54 -11.20 22.39
CA LYS A 371 21.32 -10.92 23.83
C LYS A 371 20.20 -11.76 24.44
N HIS A 372 19.27 -12.24 23.63
CA HIS A 372 18.08 -12.98 24.08
C HIS A 372 18.13 -14.48 23.73
N ALA A 373 19.28 -14.99 23.29
CA ALA A 373 19.47 -16.40 22.96
C ALA A 373 19.26 -17.31 24.20
N PRO A 374 18.55 -18.44 24.10
CA PRO A 374 17.93 -18.98 22.89
C PRO A 374 16.65 -18.22 22.49
N CYS A 375 16.54 -17.84 21.22
CA CYS A 375 15.40 -17.10 20.67
C CYS A 375 15.15 -17.41 19.19
N ILE A 376 13.94 -17.12 18.73
CA ILE A 376 13.59 -17.13 17.31
C ILE A 376 13.56 -15.70 16.79
N LEU A 377 14.30 -15.44 15.72
CA LEU A 377 14.27 -14.20 14.96
C LEU A 377 13.45 -14.42 13.69
N PHE A 378 12.37 -13.67 13.51
CA PHE A 378 11.47 -13.78 12.37
C PHE A 378 11.48 -12.53 11.48
N ILE A 379 11.80 -12.72 10.20
CA ILE A 379 11.81 -11.68 9.16
C ILE A 379 10.66 -11.96 8.19
N ASP A 380 9.55 -11.23 8.31
CA ASP A 380 8.46 -11.28 7.32
C ASP A 380 8.84 -10.50 6.06
N GLU A 381 8.19 -10.75 4.93
CA GLU A 381 8.42 -10.05 3.65
C GLU A 381 9.91 -9.94 3.25
N ILE A 382 10.71 -11.00 3.42
CA ILE A 382 12.17 -10.94 3.19
C ILE A 382 12.53 -10.53 1.76
N ASP A 383 11.65 -10.73 0.78
CA ASP A 383 11.82 -10.27 -0.60
C ASP A 383 11.91 -8.74 -0.76
N ALA A 384 11.52 -7.95 0.25
CA ALA A 384 11.79 -6.51 0.30
C ALA A 384 13.30 -6.19 0.35
N VAL A 385 14.10 -6.96 1.11
CA VAL A 385 15.57 -6.79 1.17
C VAL A 385 16.32 -7.80 0.32
N GLY A 386 15.76 -9.00 0.15
CA GLY A 386 16.41 -10.15 -0.46
C GLY A 386 16.36 -10.21 -1.97
N ARG A 387 15.88 -9.16 -2.65
CA ARG A 387 15.68 -9.16 -4.10
C ARG A 387 17.00 -9.37 -4.86
N LYS A 388 16.95 -10.20 -5.90
CA LYS A 388 18.07 -10.55 -6.78
C LYS A 388 18.72 -9.30 -7.38
N ARG A 389 20.02 -9.17 -7.13
CA ARG A 389 20.93 -8.20 -7.76
C ARG A 389 20.92 -8.38 -9.27
N GLY A 390 20.50 -7.36 -10.02
CA GLY A 390 20.44 -7.47 -11.49
C GLY A 390 19.39 -6.61 -12.16
N GLY A 391 19.63 -5.31 -12.24
CA GLY A 391 18.92 -4.39 -13.13
C GLY A 391 19.82 -3.21 -13.49
N ARG A 392 19.86 -2.80 -14.77
CA ARG A 392 20.55 -1.57 -15.21
C ARG A 392 19.74 -0.31 -14.85
N SER A 393 19.35 -0.18 -13.58
CA SER A 393 18.54 0.92 -13.07
C SER A 393 19.41 1.87 -12.24
N PHE A 394 19.41 3.16 -12.60
CA PHE A 394 20.26 4.16 -11.94
C PHE A 394 19.74 4.49 -10.52
N GLY A 395 20.63 4.36 -9.53
CA GLY A 395 20.50 4.97 -8.20
C GLY A 395 19.74 4.17 -7.13
N GLY A 396 18.68 3.43 -7.49
CA GLY A 396 17.78 2.84 -6.49
C GLY A 396 18.27 1.59 -5.74
N HIS A 397 19.13 0.75 -6.34
CA HIS A 397 19.45 -0.57 -5.79
C HIS A 397 20.57 -0.60 -4.74
N SER A 398 21.38 0.46 -4.62
CA SER A 398 22.60 0.43 -3.79
C SER A 398 22.33 0.34 -2.28
N GLU A 399 21.21 0.86 -1.78
CA GLU A 399 20.82 0.70 -0.38
C GLU A 399 20.42 -0.76 -0.12
N GLN A 400 19.47 -1.28 -0.90
CA GLN A 400 18.97 -2.66 -0.83
C GLN A 400 20.11 -3.70 -0.91
N GLU A 401 21.06 -3.53 -1.85
CA GLU A 401 22.21 -4.44 -1.98
C GLU A 401 23.17 -4.37 -0.79
N ASN A 402 23.37 -3.19 -0.17
CA ASN A 402 24.18 -3.05 1.03
C ASN A 402 23.51 -3.66 2.27
N THR A 403 22.19 -3.47 2.42
CA THR A 403 21.38 -4.09 3.47
C THR A 403 21.37 -5.61 3.35
N LEU A 404 21.21 -6.13 2.13
CA LEU A 404 21.34 -7.55 1.83
C LEU A 404 22.74 -8.08 2.17
N ASN A 405 23.81 -7.40 1.76
CA ASN A 405 25.18 -7.80 2.10
C ASN A 405 25.40 -7.88 3.62
N GLN A 406 24.88 -6.93 4.40
CA GLN A 406 25.00 -6.95 5.85
C GLN A 406 24.22 -8.13 6.47
N LEU A 407 23.03 -8.46 5.95
CA LEU A 407 22.25 -9.63 6.36
C LEU A 407 23.04 -10.92 6.13
N LEU A 408 23.67 -11.07 4.96
CA LEU A 408 24.52 -12.23 4.66
C LEU A 408 25.73 -12.34 5.62
N VAL A 409 26.39 -11.23 5.93
CA VAL A 409 27.54 -11.20 6.86
C VAL A 409 27.14 -11.58 8.29
N GLU A 410 25.99 -11.11 8.78
CA GLU A 410 25.50 -11.48 10.11
C GLU A 410 25.05 -12.96 10.18
N MET A 411 24.45 -13.50 9.10
CA MET A 411 24.09 -14.92 9.02
C MET A 411 25.32 -15.84 8.96
N ASP A 412 26.32 -15.49 8.15
CA ASP A 412 27.60 -16.20 8.10
C ASP A 412 28.31 -16.14 9.46
N GLY A 413 28.32 -14.96 10.10
CA GLY A 413 28.99 -14.66 11.36
C GLY A 413 28.42 -15.33 12.62
N PHE A 414 27.29 -16.04 12.54
CA PHE A 414 26.85 -16.91 13.63
C PHE A 414 27.80 -18.11 13.80
N ASN A 415 28.39 -18.24 14.99
CA ASN A 415 28.96 -19.50 15.47
C ASN A 415 27.81 -20.47 15.82
N THR A 416 28.01 -21.77 15.60
CA THR A 416 27.01 -22.82 15.94
C THR A 416 26.74 -22.98 17.44
N THR A 417 27.41 -22.19 18.30
CA THR A 417 27.21 -22.16 19.75
C THR A 417 26.17 -21.14 20.21
N THR A 418 25.76 -20.19 19.35
CA THR A 418 24.67 -19.26 19.67
C THR A 418 23.34 -19.83 19.20
N ASN A 419 22.50 -20.30 20.13
CA ASN A 419 21.23 -20.98 19.88
C ASN A 419 20.12 -20.01 19.37
N VAL A 420 20.37 -19.33 18.26
CA VAL A 420 19.45 -18.40 17.59
C VAL A 420 18.99 -19.04 16.28
N VAL A 421 17.69 -19.17 16.09
CA VAL A 421 17.10 -19.69 14.85
C VAL A 421 16.53 -18.52 14.04
N VAL A 422 16.97 -18.36 12.79
CA VAL A 422 16.47 -17.32 11.88
C VAL A 422 15.39 -17.89 10.98
N LEU A 423 14.14 -17.53 11.24
CA LEU A 423 13.01 -17.81 10.35
C LEU A 423 12.77 -16.61 9.43
N ALA A 424 12.48 -16.85 8.16
CA ALA A 424 12.05 -15.81 7.24
C ALA A 424 10.79 -16.24 6.49
N ALA A 425 9.97 -15.30 6.03
CA ALA A 425 8.82 -15.58 5.18
C ALA A 425 8.86 -14.78 3.88
N THR A 426 8.45 -15.41 2.78
CA THR A 426 8.25 -14.77 1.48
C THR A 426 7.01 -15.30 0.76
N ASN A 427 6.45 -14.49 -0.13
CA ASN A 427 5.45 -14.92 -1.11
C ASN A 427 6.08 -15.22 -2.49
N ARG A 428 7.35 -14.86 -2.72
CA ARG A 428 8.02 -14.89 -4.03
C ARG A 428 9.49 -15.33 -3.92
N VAL A 429 9.73 -16.64 -4.03
CA VAL A 429 11.09 -17.22 -4.02
C VAL A 429 11.85 -16.90 -5.32
N ASP A 430 11.12 -16.70 -6.41
CA ASP A 430 11.61 -16.41 -7.76
C ASP A 430 12.44 -15.12 -7.86
N ILE A 431 12.09 -14.10 -7.08
CA ILE A 431 12.81 -12.81 -7.05
C ILE A 431 13.95 -12.75 -6.04
N LEU A 432 14.17 -13.78 -5.21
CA LEU A 432 15.22 -13.77 -4.18
C LEU A 432 16.62 -13.98 -4.76
N ASP A 433 17.61 -13.35 -4.11
CA ASP A 433 19.02 -13.60 -4.35
C ASP A 433 19.39 -15.04 -3.93
N LYS A 434 19.88 -15.83 -4.89
CA LYS A 434 20.42 -17.18 -4.67
C LYS A 434 21.57 -17.23 -3.65
N ALA A 435 22.12 -16.09 -3.23
CA ALA A 435 23.04 -16.00 -2.11
C ALA A 435 22.38 -16.26 -0.74
N LEU A 436 21.10 -15.93 -0.54
CA LEU A 436 20.36 -16.21 0.71
C LEU A 436 20.10 -17.71 0.89
N LEU A 437 19.82 -18.39 -0.22
CA LEU A 437 19.44 -19.80 -0.32
C LEU A 437 20.65 -20.78 -0.29
N ARG A 438 21.80 -20.34 0.23
CA ARG A 438 23.02 -21.17 0.31
C ARG A 438 23.14 -21.82 1.68
N PRO A 439 23.70 -23.05 1.78
CA PRO A 439 24.06 -23.66 3.06
C PRO A 439 24.95 -22.74 3.91
N GLY A 440 24.69 -22.71 5.22
CA GLY A 440 25.20 -21.74 6.18
C GLY A 440 24.27 -20.53 6.41
N ARG A 441 23.06 -20.49 5.83
CA ARG A 441 22.14 -19.34 5.84
C ARG A 441 20.69 -19.81 5.98
N PHE A 442 19.87 -19.74 4.92
CA PHE A 442 18.54 -20.37 4.87
C PHE A 442 18.68 -21.80 4.36
N ASP A 443 19.09 -22.67 5.28
CA ASP A 443 19.49 -24.06 5.02
C ASP A 443 18.28 -24.96 4.71
N ARG A 444 17.11 -24.62 5.27
CA ARG A 444 15.82 -25.24 4.96
C ARG A 444 14.96 -24.27 4.15
N GLN A 445 14.25 -24.79 3.14
CA GLN A 445 13.22 -24.08 2.40
C GLN A 445 11.92 -24.87 2.56
N ILE A 446 11.01 -24.35 3.37
CA ILE A 446 9.79 -25.03 3.77
C ILE A 446 8.64 -24.45 2.95
N PHE A 447 7.97 -25.26 2.15
CA PHE A 447 6.82 -24.83 1.36
C PHE A 447 5.54 -25.00 2.15
N VAL A 448 4.80 -23.91 2.33
CA VAL A 448 3.50 -23.87 3.01
C VAL A 448 2.42 -23.66 1.94
N PRO A 449 1.83 -24.76 1.41
CA PRO A 449 0.87 -24.70 0.31
C PRO A 449 -0.45 -24.00 0.72
N ALA A 450 -1.33 -23.79 -0.25
CA ALA A 450 -2.74 -23.57 0.06
C ALA A 450 -3.35 -24.90 0.59
N PRO A 451 -4.26 -24.86 1.57
CA PRO A 451 -4.76 -26.07 2.23
C PRO A 451 -5.74 -26.88 1.34
N ASP A 452 -5.50 -28.18 1.28
CA ASP A 452 -6.40 -29.18 0.68
C ASP A 452 -7.73 -29.29 1.43
N ILE A 453 -8.72 -29.99 0.87
CA ILE A 453 -10.06 -30.14 1.48
C ILE A 453 -10.03 -30.63 2.95
N LYS A 454 -9.08 -31.50 3.31
CA LYS A 454 -8.84 -31.95 4.69
C LYS A 454 -8.34 -30.81 5.59
N GLY A 455 -7.27 -30.15 5.19
CA GLY A 455 -6.69 -29.01 5.90
C GLY A 455 -7.67 -27.86 6.08
N ARG A 456 -8.48 -27.57 5.06
CA ARG A 456 -9.56 -26.59 5.18
C ARG A 456 -10.57 -26.99 6.25
N ALA A 457 -10.98 -28.26 6.32
CA ALA A 457 -11.87 -28.72 7.39
C ALA A 457 -11.22 -28.57 8.77
N SER A 458 -9.92 -28.86 8.93
CA SER A 458 -9.20 -28.63 10.20
C SER A 458 -9.09 -27.13 10.55
N ILE A 459 -8.78 -26.27 9.58
CA ILE A 459 -8.74 -24.81 9.77
C ILE A 459 -10.12 -24.26 10.14
N PHE A 460 -11.20 -24.77 9.54
CA PHE A 460 -12.58 -24.47 9.95
C PHE A 460 -12.85 -24.95 11.39
N LYS A 461 -12.41 -26.16 11.81
CA LYS A 461 -12.56 -26.62 13.21
C LYS A 461 -11.90 -25.63 14.19
N VAL A 462 -10.70 -25.11 13.88
CA VAL A 462 -10.01 -24.09 14.69
C VAL A 462 -10.81 -22.78 14.76
N HIS A 463 -11.19 -22.19 13.62
CA HIS A 463 -11.87 -20.89 13.59
C HIS A 463 -13.35 -20.92 14.00
N LEU A 464 -14.03 -22.07 13.89
CA LEU A 464 -15.35 -22.30 14.48
C LEU A 464 -15.29 -22.46 16.01
N GLY A 465 -14.14 -22.84 16.57
CA GLY A 465 -13.90 -22.98 18.01
C GLY A 465 -14.48 -21.85 18.87
N PRO A 466 -14.04 -20.58 18.70
CA PRO A 466 -14.55 -19.43 19.48
C PRO A 466 -15.95 -18.94 19.09
N LEU A 467 -16.55 -19.41 17.98
CA LEU A 467 -17.83 -18.90 17.50
C LEU A 467 -19.04 -19.52 18.21
N LYS A 468 -20.09 -18.72 18.38
CA LYS A 468 -21.37 -19.13 18.99
C LYS A 468 -22.33 -19.66 17.90
N THR A 469 -22.47 -20.99 17.85
CA THR A 469 -23.25 -21.72 16.84
C THR A 469 -24.06 -22.83 17.49
N THR A 470 -25.32 -23.01 17.12
CA THR A 470 -26.14 -24.18 17.50
C THR A 470 -25.88 -25.41 16.62
N LEU A 471 -25.21 -25.23 15.47
CA LEU A 471 -24.82 -26.30 14.56
C LEU A 471 -23.63 -27.11 15.11
N ASN A 472 -23.58 -28.41 14.81
CA ASN A 472 -22.40 -29.25 15.06
C ASN A 472 -21.21 -28.70 14.23
N LYS A 473 -20.16 -28.28 14.93
CA LYS A 473 -18.98 -27.62 14.36
C LYS A 473 -18.15 -28.54 13.44
N GLU A 474 -18.14 -29.85 13.67
CA GLU A 474 -17.37 -30.80 12.85
C GLU A 474 -18.03 -31.01 11.48
N ASN A 475 -19.34 -31.30 11.48
CA ASN A 475 -20.11 -31.46 10.25
C ASN A 475 -20.20 -30.14 9.47
N LEU A 476 -20.29 -29.00 10.18
CA LEU A 476 -20.20 -27.67 9.58
C LEU A 476 -18.82 -27.46 8.93
N ALA A 477 -17.73 -27.80 9.60
CA ALA A 477 -16.37 -27.66 9.04
C ALA A 477 -16.16 -28.48 7.76
N ARG A 478 -16.60 -29.75 7.73
CA ARG A 478 -16.55 -30.58 6.51
C ARG A 478 -17.39 -29.99 5.37
N LYS A 479 -18.63 -29.57 5.66
CA LYS A 479 -19.51 -28.93 4.64
C LYS A 479 -18.95 -27.60 4.13
N MET A 480 -18.33 -26.78 5.00
CA MET A 480 -17.68 -25.53 4.59
C MET A 480 -16.45 -25.78 3.71
N ALA A 481 -15.59 -26.74 4.07
CA ALA A 481 -14.39 -27.06 3.31
C ALA A 481 -14.66 -27.50 1.85
N ALA A 482 -15.79 -28.19 1.62
CA ALA A 482 -16.28 -28.56 0.29
C ALA A 482 -16.88 -27.37 -0.49
N LEU A 483 -17.44 -26.36 0.19
CA LEU A 483 -17.99 -25.15 -0.44
C LEU A 483 -16.96 -24.03 -0.66
N THR A 484 -15.74 -24.16 -0.13
CA THR A 484 -14.65 -23.17 -0.29
C THR A 484 -13.39 -23.78 -0.96
N PRO A 485 -13.48 -24.32 -2.19
CA PRO A 485 -12.34 -24.87 -2.92
C PRO A 485 -11.26 -23.81 -3.17
N GLY A 486 -10.00 -24.16 -2.96
CA GLY A 486 -8.84 -23.28 -3.20
C GLY A 486 -8.70 -22.07 -2.25
N PHE A 487 -9.50 -21.97 -1.18
CA PHE A 487 -9.37 -20.88 -0.19
C PHE A 487 -8.11 -21.06 0.67
N THR A 488 -7.44 -19.95 1.01
CA THR A 488 -6.34 -19.96 1.97
C THR A 488 -6.85 -19.96 3.41
N GLY A 489 -5.98 -20.25 4.38
CA GLY A 489 -6.33 -20.19 5.80
C GLY A 489 -6.82 -18.81 6.25
N ALA A 490 -6.27 -17.73 5.68
CA ALA A 490 -6.73 -16.36 5.92
C ALA A 490 -8.14 -16.10 5.35
N ASP A 491 -8.47 -16.67 4.19
CA ASP A 491 -9.81 -16.55 3.61
C ASP A 491 -10.86 -17.29 4.45
N ILE A 492 -10.51 -18.47 4.98
CA ILE A 492 -11.36 -19.26 5.89
C ILE A 492 -11.59 -18.51 7.21
N ALA A 493 -10.55 -17.93 7.79
CA ALA A 493 -10.67 -17.07 8.97
C ALA A 493 -11.60 -15.85 8.70
N ASN A 494 -11.49 -15.27 7.50
CA ASN A 494 -12.34 -14.15 7.07
C ASN A 494 -13.80 -14.57 6.86
N VAL A 495 -14.08 -15.73 6.25
CA VAL A 495 -15.45 -16.30 6.14
C VAL A 495 -16.06 -16.50 7.52
N CYS A 496 -15.32 -17.07 8.47
CA CYS A 496 -15.80 -17.29 9.84
C CYS A 496 -16.14 -15.95 10.54
N ASN A 497 -15.31 -14.93 10.35
CA ASN A 497 -15.53 -13.59 10.90
C ASN A 497 -16.70 -12.86 10.23
N GLU A 498 -16.81 -12.87 8.90
CA GLU A 498 -17.92 -12.25 8.18
C GLU A 498 -19.26 -12.94 8.47
N ALA A 499 -19.30 -14.26 8.67
CA ALA A 499 -20.50 -14.97 9.10
C ALA A 499 -21.01 -14.48 10.47
N ALA A 500 -20.10 -14.22 11.41
CA ALA A 500 -20.42 -13.60 12.70
C ALA A 500 -20.88 -12.14 12.54
N LEU A 501 -20.22 -11.35 11.68
CA LEU A 501 -20.62 -9.96 11.39
C LEU A 501 -21.97 -9.87 10.64
N ILE A 502 -22.34 -10.88 9.85
CA ILE A 502 -23.67 -10.99 9.22
C ILE A 502 -24.71 -11.32 10.30
N ALA A 503 -24.46 -12.31 11.16
CA ALA A 503 -25.35 -12.63 12.29
C ALA A 503 -25.61 -11.42 13.20
N ALA A 504 -24.56 -10.67 13.55
CA ALA A 504 -24.66 -9.46 14.36
C ALA A 504 -25.44 -8.33 13.68
N ARG A 505 -25.36 -8.20 12.34
CA ARG A 505 -26.16 -7.25 11.54
C ARG A 505 -27.64 -7.60 11.51
N GLU A 506 -27.99 -8.88 11.51
CA GLU A 506 -29.39 -9.36 11.63
C GLU A 506 -29.88 -9.41 13.09
N LEU A 507 -29.06 -8.98 14.08
CA LEU A 507 -29.30 -9.11 15.52
C LEU A 507 -29.62 -10.56 15.97
N ALA A 508 -29.06 -11.54 15.26
CA ALA A 508 -29.25 -12.96 15.56
C ALA A 508 -28.41 -13.40 16.77
N ASN A 509 -29.01 -14.18 17.67
CA ASN A 509 -28.35 -14.69 18.88
C ASN A 509 -27.27 -15.76 18.58
N ASP A 510 -27.34 -16.41 17.42
CA ASP A 510 -26.51 -17.54 17.00
C ASP A 510 -26.25 -17.46 15.48
N ILE A 511 -25.08 -17.93 15.03
CA ILE A 511 -24.74 -17.93 13.59
C ILE A 511 -25.37 -19.16 12.92
N THR A 512 -26.13 -18.93 11.84
CA THR A 512 -26.81 -19.98 11.06
C THR A 512 -26.04 -20.33 9.77
N MET A 513 -26.38 -21.47 9.13
CA MET A 513 -25.81 -21.91 7.85
C MET A 513 -25.88 -20.81 6.77
N LYS A 514 -27.03 -20.16 6.63
CA LYS A 514 -27.30 -19.03 5.71
C LYS A 514 -26.26 -17.90 5.86
N ASN A 515 -25.78 -17.66 7.08
CA ASN A 515 -24.82 -16.59 7.36
C ASN A 515 -23.41 -16.95 6.88
N PHE A 516 -23.04 -18.24 6.94
CA PHE A 516 -21.80 -18.74 6.34
C PHE A 516 -21.87 -18.75 4.81
N GLU A 517 -22.98 -19.17 4.22
CA GLU A 517 -23.19 -19.13 2.76
C GLU A 517 -23.08 -17.70 2.23
N GLN A 518 -23.73 -16.72 2.88
CA GLN A 518 -23.58 -15.31 2.55
C GLN A 518 -22.16 -14.77 2.78
N ALA A 519 -21.42 -15.28 3.77
CA ALA A 519 -20.02 -14.90 4.00
C ALA A 519 -19.12 -15.40 2.88
N ILE A 520 -19.31 -16.64 2.39
CA ILE A 520 -18.59 -17.19 1.23
C ILE A 520 -18.90 -16.34 -0.02
N GLU A 521 -20.18 -16.06 -0.32
CA GLU A 521 -20.57 -15.17 -1.43
C GLU A 521 -19.91 -13.79 -1.34
N ARG A 522 -19.83 -13.23 -0.13
CA ARG A 522 -19.23 -11.93 0.14
C ARG A 522 -17.71 -11.92 0.02
N VAL A 523 -17.04 -13.04 0.27
CA VAL A 523 -15.58 -13.21 0.06
C VAL A 523 -15.25 -13.42 -1.41
N VAL A 524 -16.01 -14.26 -2.15
CA VAL A 524 -15.74 -14.55 -3.57
C VAL A 524 -16.17 -13.41 -4.49
N ALA A 525 -17.44 -13.02 -4.46
CA ALA A 525 -18.02 -12.07 -5.40
C ALA A 525 -18.05 -10.62 -4.86
N GLY A 526 -17.76 -10.44 -3.57
CA GLY A 526 -17.68 -9.13 -2.93
C GLY A 526 -19.03 -8.57 -2.48
N MET A 527 -19.05 -7.26 -2.27
CA MET A 527 -20.22 -6.56 -1.71
C MET A 527 -21.39 -6.50 -2.69
N GLU A 528 -22.57 -6.82 -2.17
CA GLU A 528 -23.87 -6.75 -2.84
C GLU A 528 -24.30 -5.29 -3.07
N LYS A 529 -24.62 -4.90 -4.30
CA LYS A 529 -24.99 -3.53 -4.67
C LYS A 529 -26.50 -3.32 -4.68
N LYS A 530 -27.14 -3.35 -3.50
CA LYS A 530 -28.60 -3.12 -3.34
C LYS A 530 -29.11 -1.78 -3.89
N SER A 531 -28.23 -0.82 -4.17
CA SER A 531 -28.56 0.45 -4.83
C SER A 531 -28.65 0.38 -6.35
N ASN A 532 -28.02 -0.61 -6.98
CA ASN A 532 -27.93 -0.73 -8.44
C ASN A 532 -29.08 -1.60 -8.96
N VAL A 533 -30.27 -1.02 -8.98
CA VAL A 533 -31.42 -1.64 -9.65
C VAL A 533 -31.21 -1.60 -11.16
N LEU A 534 -30.97 -2.76 -11.77
CA LEU A 534 -30.90 -2.93 -13.22
C LEU A 534 -32.26 -2.68 -13.87
N GLN A 535 -32.28 -2.16 -15.10
CA GLN A 535 -33.51 -2.06 -15.88
C GLN A 535 -34.08 -3.46 -16.18
N PRO A 536 -35.40 -3.62 -16.38
CA PRO A 536 -36.01 -4.92 -16.66
C PRO A 536 -35.38 -5.66 -17.86
N ASP A 537 -35.03 -4.92 -18.93
CA ASP A 537 -34.35 -5.49 -20.10
C ASP A 537 -32.89 -5.88 -19.83
N GLU A 538 -32.16 -5.11 -19.01
CA GLU A 538 -30.79 -5.43 -18.59
C GLU A 538 -30.79 -6.67 -17.69
N ARG A 539 -31.69 -6.71 -16.70
CA ARG A 539 -31.95 -7.87 -15.83
C ARG A 539 -32.31 -9.11 -16.65
N LYS A 540 -33.09 -8.96 -17.74
CA LYS A 540 -33.40 -10.03 -18.68
C LYS A 540 -32.15 -10.51 -19.42
N ILE A 541 -31.32 -9.61 -19.94
CA ILE A 541 -30.06 -10.00 -20.61
C ILE A 541 -29.17 -10.78 -19.63
N VAL A 542 -28.95 -10.26 -18.42
CA VAL A 542 -28.12 -10.92 -17.38
C VAL A 542 -28.70 -12.29 -17.02
N ALA A 543 -30.01 -12.45 -16.86
CA ALA A 543 -30.63 -13.74 -16.58
C ALA A 543 -30.40 -14.79 -17.68
N TYR A 544 -30.45 -14.41 -18.96
CA TYR A 544 -30.14 -15.31 -20.07
C TYR A 544 -28.63 -15.57 -20.21
N HIS A 545 -27.77 -14.60 -19.86
CA HIS A 545 -26.32 -14.74 -19.83
C HIS A 545 -25.88 -15.76 -18.76
N GLU A 546 -26.29 -15.57 -17.51
CA GLU A 546 -25.99 -16.49 -16.40
C GLU A 546 -26.61 -17.88 -16.63
N ALA A 547 -27.83 -17.96 -17.19
CA ALA A 547 -28.43 -19.24 -17.59
C ALA A 547 -27.64 -19.94 -18.71
N GLY A 548 -27.02 -19.19 -19.63
CA GLY A 548 -26.15 -19.72 -20.68
C GLY A 548 -24.92 -20.43 -20.12
N HIS A 549 -24.24 -19.80 -19.17
CA HIS A 549 -23.14 -20.42 -18.43
C HIS A 549 -23.59 -21.65 -17.63
N ALA A 550 -24.69 -21.53 -16.88
CA ALA A 550 -25.23 -22.58 -16.04
C ALA A 550 -25.60 -23.85 -16.84
N VAL A 551 -26.30 -23.68 -17.97
CA VAL A 551 -26.71 -24.80 -18.84
C VAL A 551 -25.51 -25.39 -19.58
N ALA A 552 -24.55 -24.58 -20.04
CA ALA A 552 -23.31 -25.09 -20.62
C ALA A 552 -22.52 -25.95 -19.60
N GLY A 553 -22.34 -25.45 -18.38
CA GLY A 553 -21.69 -26.20 -17.30
C GLY A 553 -22.41 -27.50 -16.93
N TRP A 554 -23.74 -27.55 -17.03
CA TRP A 554 -24.52 -28.77 -16.75
C TRP A 554 -24.29 -29.87 -17.79
N PHE A 555 -24.37 -29.53 -19.08
CA PHE A 555 -24.36 -30.52 -20.17
C PHE A 555 -22.96 -30.84 -20.76
N LEU A 556 -21.91 -30.14 -20.35
CA LEU A 556 -20.52 -30.52 -20.62
C LEU A 556 -20.02 -31.56 -19.60
N GLN A 557 -19.13 -32.47 -20.02
CA GLN A 557 -18.68 -33.60 -19.18
C GLN A 557 -17.61 -33.18 -18.17
N HIS A 558 -16.65 -32.38 -18.61
CA HIS A 558 -15.48 -32.03 -17.82
C HIS A 558 -15.61 -30.70 -17.07
N ALA A 559 -16.59 -29.86 -17.45
CA ALA A 559 -16.90 -28.62 -16.75
C ALA A 559 -17.13 -28.83 -15.24
N ASP A 560 -16.74 -27.81 -14.45
CA ASP A 560 -16.87 -27.82 -12.99
C ASP A 560 -18.34 -27.93 -12.58
N PRO A 561 -18.68 -28.69 -11.52
CA PRO A 561 -20.03 -28.70 -10.95
C PRO A 561 -20.47 -27.29 -10.53
N LEU A 562 -21.74 -26.97 -10.81
CA LEU A 562 -22.37 -25.70 -10.50
C LEU A 562 -22.98 -25.75 -9.09
N LEU A 563 -22.59 -24.84 -8.21
CA LEU A 563 -23.16 -24.73 -6.86
C LEU A 563 -24.40 -23.80 -6.84
N LYS A 564 -24.27 -22.64 -7.47
CA LYS A 564 -25.22 -21.52 -7.34
C LYS A 564 -25.10 -20.53 -8.50
N VAL A 565 -26.20 -19.91 -8.89
CA VAL A 565 -26.27 -18.83 -9.90
C VAL A 565 -27.03 -17.66 -9.30
N SER A 566 -26.64 -16.43 -9.63
CA SER A 566 -27.38 -15.24 -9.23
C SER A 566 -27.27 -14.09 -10.22
N ILE A 567 -28.37 -13.33 -10.37
CA ILE A 567 -28.45 -12.11 -11.17
C ILE A 567 -28.33 -10.83 -10.32
N ILE A 568 -27.84 -10.95 -9.08
CA ILE A 568 -27.68 -9.83 -8.15
C ILE A 568 -26.29 -9.21 -8.37
N PRO A 569 -26.18 -7.89 -8.65
CA PRO A 569 -24.90 -7.24 -8.94
C PRO A 569 -23.98 -7.23 -7.70
N ARG A 570 -22.82 -7.88 -7.82
CA ARG A 570 -21.78 -7.95 -6.79
C ARG A 570 -20.44 -7.46 -7.33
N GLY A 571 -19.74 -6.64 -6.56
CA GLY A 571 -18.39 -6.18 -6.91
C GLY A 571 -18.35 -5.41 -8.25
N LYS A 572 -17.79 -6.04 -9.29
CA LYS A 572 -17.74 -5.52 -10.68
C LYS A 572 -18.75 -6.19 -11.63
N GLY A 573 -19.29 -7.36 -11.28
CA GLY A 573 -20.23 -8.11 -12.13
C GLY A 573 -21.68 -7.64 -11.99
N LEU A 574 -22.50 -7.97 -12.99
CA LEU A 574 -23.96 -7.76 -12.96
C LEU A 574 -24.72 -9.00 -12.48
N GLY A 575 -24.21 -10.19 -12.80
CA GLY A 575 -24.55 -11.46 -12.16
C GLY A 575 -23.27 -12.20 -11.75
N TYR A 576 -23.41 -13.44 -11.26
CA TYR A 576 -22.32 -14.40 -11.13
C TYR A 576 -22.84 -15.85 -11.06
N ALA A 577 -22.06 -16.78 -11.64
CA ALA A 577 -22.19 -18.21 -11.43
C ALA A 577 -21.05 -18.75 -10.55
N GLN A 578 -21.40 -19.44 -9.46
CA GLN A 578 -20.47 -20.08 -8.54
C GLN A 578 -20.28 -21.55 -8.90
N TYR A 579 -19.07 -21.90 -9.30
CA TYR A 579 -18.64 -23.27 -9.55
C TYR A 579 -17.90 -23.85 -8.34
N LEU A 580 -17.77 -25.17 -8.32
CA LEU A 580 -16.88 -25.93 -7.45
C LEU A 580 -15.74 -26.52 -8.32
N PRO A 581 -14.61 -25.80 -8.47
CA PRO A 581 -13.44 -26.32 -9.17
C PRO A 581 -12.98 -27.68 -8.65
N LYS A 582 -12.71 -28.59 -9.58
CA LYS A 582 -12.13 -29.91 -9.27
C LYS A 582 -10.69 -29.73 -8.78
N GLU A 583 -10.36 -30.28 -7.62
CA GLU A 583 -9.01 -30.24 -7.03
C GLU A 583 -8.09 -31.25 -7.75
N GLN A 584 -7.62 -30.88 -8.94
CA GLN A 584 -6.73 -31.67 -9.78
C GLN A 584 -5.55 -30.83 -10.29
N TYR A 585 -4.34 -31.39 -10.21
CA TYR A 585 -3.11 -30.74 -10.70
C TYR A 585 -2.85 -30.95 -12.19
N LEU A 586 -3.49 -31.96 -12.80
CA LEU A 586 -3.33 -32.33 -14.21
C LEU A 586 -4.60 -31.99 -14.98
N TYR A 587 -4.49 -31.22 -16.05
CA TYR A 587 -5.59 -30.85 -16.93
C TYR A 587 -5.38 -31.42 -18.34
N SER A 588 -6.40 -32.12 -18.86
CA SER A 588 -6.40 -32.57 -20.26
C SER A 588 -6.87 -31.47 -21.22
N LYS A 589 -6.61 -31.66 -22.52
CA LYS A 589 -7.03 -30.70 -23.56
C LYS A 589 -8.56 -30.57 -23.63
N GLU A 590 -9.26 -31.68 -23.46
CA GLU A 590 -10.73 -31.78 -23.44
C GLU A 590 -11.30 -31.04 -22.22
N GLN A 591 -10.67 -31.19 -21.05
CA GLN A 591 -11.05 -30.48 -19.83
C GLN A 591 -10.89 -28.96 -19.96
N LEU A 592 -9.83 -28.49 -20.61
CA LEU A 592 -9.63 -27.06 -20.88
C LEU A 592 -10.58 -26.52 -21.96
N PHE A 593 -10.89 -27.33 -22.98
CA PHE A 593 -11.86 -26.99 -24.02
C PHE A 593 -13.29 -26.87 -23.46
N ASP A 594 -13.73 -27.80 -22.60
CA ASP A 594 -15.01 -27.71 -21.88
C ASP A 594 -15.09 -26.44 -21.01
N ARG A 595 -14.00 -26.09 -20.31
CA ARG A 595 -13.94 -24.82 -19.54
C ARG A 595 -14.07 -23.60 -20.43
N MET A 596 -13.45 -23.58 -21.62
CA MET A 596 -13.64 -22.52 -22.60
C MET A 596 -15.09 -22.45 -23.10
N CYS A 597 -15.72 -23.60 -23.40
CA CYS A 597 -17.11 -23.66 -23.87
C CYS A 597 -18.11 -23.18 -22.79
N MET A 598 -17.95 -23.61 -21.54
CA MET A 598 -18.73 -23.09 -20.41
C MET A 598 -18.56 -21.57 -20.25
N THR A 599 -17.34 -21.06 -20.41
CA THR A 599 -17.04 -19.63 -20.31
C THR A 599 -17.57 -18.83 -21.51
N LEU A 600 -17.80 -19.47 -22.68
CA LEU A 600 -18.50 -18.86 -23.82
C LEU A 600 -20.03 -18.88 -23.67
N GLY A 601 -20.57 -19.68 -22.74
CA GLY A 601 -22.00 -19.96 -22.62
C GLY A 601 -22.89 -18.72 -22.50
N GLY A 602 -22.52 -17.73 -21.66
CA GLY A 602 -23.29 -16.50 -21.51
C GLY A 602 -23.35 -15.65 -22.78
N ARG A 603 -22.21 -15.48 -23.45
CA ARG A 603 -22.10 -14.76 -24.73
C ARG A 603 -22.93 -15.41 -25.84
N VAL A 604 -22.85 -16.74 -25.96
CA VAL A 604 -23.57 -17.49 -26.99
C VAL A 604 -25.09 -17.51 -26.70
N SER A 605 -25.49 -17.51 -25.43
CA SER A 605 -26.89 -17.36 -25.02
C SER A 605 -27.47 -15.99 -25.45
N GLU A 606 -26.72 -14.89 -25.26
CA GLU A 606 -27.16 -13.56 -25.73
C GLU A 606 -27.45 -13.56 -27.25
N GLU A 607 -26.57 -14.16 -28.04
CA GLU A 607 -26.69 -14.25 -29.49
C GLU A 607 -27.92 -15.07 -29.91
N ILE A 608 -28.12 -16.26 -29.30
CA ILE A 608 -29.22 -17.19 -29.60
C ILE A 608 -30.62 -16.63 -29.23
N PHE A 609 -30.70 -15.76 -28.21
CA PHE A 609 -31.99 -15.24 -27.71
C PHE A 609 -32.31 -13.80 -28.09
N PHE A 610 -31.32 -12.93 -28.25
CA PHE A 610 -31.54 -11.51 -28.56
C PHE A 610 -31.03 -11.08 -29.93
N GLY A 611 -30.25 -11.92 -30.63
CA GLY A 611 -29.62 -11.55 -31.91
C GLY A 611 -28.65 -10.37 -31.83
N ARG A 612 -28.23 -10.01 -30.60
CA ARG A 612 -27.34 -8.90 -30.29
C ARG A 612 -26.40 -9.29 -29.15
N ILE A 613 -25.21 -8.71 -29.17
CA ILE A 613 -24.12 -9.00 -28.23
C ILE A 613 -23.86 -7.82 -27.31
N THR A 614 -23.58 -8.06 -26.03
CA THR A 614 -23.25 -7.01 -25.07
C THR A 614 -21.77 -6.95 -24.69
N THR A 615 -21.41 -5.95 -23.89
CA THR A 615 -20.11 -5.81 -23.23
C THR A 615 -19.97 -6.67 -21.97
N GLY A 616 -21.03 -7.34 -21.49
CA GLY A 616 -20.99 -8.13 -20.26
C GLY A 616 -19.93 -9.24 -20.29
N ALA A 617 -19.82 -9.93 -21.43
CA ALA A 617 -18.86 -11.02 -21.67
C ALA A 617 -17.37 -10.61 -21.71
N GLN A 618 -17.00 -9.37 -21.34
CA GLN A 618 -15.62 -8.89 -21.46
C GLN A 618 -14.62 -9.71 -20.63
N ASP A 619 -14.93 -9.95 -19.35
CA ASP A 619 -14.02 -10.71 -18.47
C ASP A 619 -13.97 -12.20 -18.85
N ASP A 620 -15.03 -12.74 -19.44
CA ASP A 620 -15.09 -14.11 -19.94
C ASP A 620 -14.23 -14.29 -21.20
N LEU A 621 -14.40 -13.42 -22.20
CA LEU A 621 -13.53 -13.38 -23.37
C LEU A 621 -12.05 -13.23 -23.00
N LYS A 622 -11.74 -12.48 -21.94
CA LYS A 622 -10.39 -12.38 -21.38
C LYS A 622 -9.90 -13.72 -20.79
N LYS A 623 -10.68 -14.40 -19.94
CA LYS A 623 -10.35 -15.74 -19.40
C LYS A 623 -10.09 -16.75 -20.53
N ILE A 624 -10.98 -16.77 -21.54
CA ILE A 624 -10.91 -17.64 -22.71
C ILE A 624 -9.64 -17.39 -23.51
N THR A 625 -9.33 -16.12 -23.78
CA THR A 625 -8.11 -15.72 -24.51
C THR A 625 -6.85 -16.15 -23.75
N GLN A 626 -6.79 -15.91 -22.43
CA GLN A 626 -5.67 -16.34 -21.58
C GLN A 626 -5.51 -17.86 -21.55
N SER A 627 -6.61 -18.62 -21.49
CA SER A 627 -6.59 -20.09 -21.58
C SER A 627 -6.09 -20.59 -22.94
N ALA A 628 -6.50 -19.96 -24.04
CA ALA A 628 -6.05 -20.31 -25.39
C ALA A 628 -4.54 -20.08 -25.58
N TYR A 629 -4.02 -18.91 -25.17
CA TYR A 629 -2.57 -18.66 -25.18
C TYR A 629 -1.82 -19.64 -24.27
N ALA A 630 -2.32 -19.96 -23.07
CA ALA A 630 -1.66 -20.92 -22.18
C ALA A 630 -1.57 -22.33 -22.80
N GLN A 631 -2.65 -22.81 -23.42
CA GLN A 631 -2.67 -24.09 -24.13
C GLN A 631 -1.67 -24.15 -25.30
N ILE A 632 -1.57 -23.08 -26.08
CA ILE A 632 -0.72 -23.04 -27.29
C ILE A 632 0.74 -22.73 -26.97
N VAL A 633 1.02 -21.88 -25.97
CA VAL A 633 2.35 -21.29 -25.72
C VAL A 633 3.06 -21.87 -24.49
N HIS A 634 2.33 -22.35 -23.48
CA HIS A 634 2.94 -22.96 -22.28
C HIS A 634 2.82 -24.48 -22.27
N TYR A 635 1.63 -25.02 -22.59
CA TYR A 635 1.33 -26.44 -22.49
C TYR A 635 1.62 -27.25 -23.76
N GLY A 636 1.94 -26.59 -24.88
CA GLY A 636 2.25 -27.26 -26.15
C GLY A 636 1.09 -28.08 -26.75
N MET A 637 -0.16 -27.75 -26.43
CA MET A 637 -1.34 -28.55 -26.81
C MET A 637 -1.78 -28.39 -28.28
N ASN A 638 -0.92 -27.83 -29.15
CA ASN A 638 -1.21 -27.57 -30.55
C ASN A 638 -0.16 -28.18 -31.50
N ALA A 639 -0.64 -28.93 -32.50
CA ALA A 639 0.17 -29.54 -33.54
C ALA A 639 0.90 -28.55 -34.48
N LYS A 640 0.36 -27.34 -34.73
CA LYS A 640 1.02 -26.38 -35.65
C LYS A 640 2.21 -25.64 -35.00
N VAL A 641 2.16 -25.42 -33.68
CA VAL A 641 3.27 -24.81 -32.90
C VAL A 641 4.22 -25.90 -32.35
N GLY A 642 3.69 -27.08 -32.04
CA GLY A 642 4.43 -28.21 -31.49
C GLY A 642 4.60 -28.14 -29.97
N ASN A 643 5.29 -29.15 -29.42
CA ASN A 643 5.47 -29.35 -27.98
C ASN A 643 6.59 -28.46 -27.42
N VAL A 644 6.47 -27.14 -27.61
CA VAL A 644 7.44 -26.13 -27.14
C VAL A 644 6.75 -25.25 -26.09
N SER A 645 7.44 -25.01 -24.98
CA SER A 645 6.99 -24.06 -23.95
C SER A 645 7.81 -22.77 -24.05
N PHE A 646 7.12 -21.63 -24.14
CA PHE A 646 7.73 -20.31 -24.03
C PHE A 646 7.27 -19.64 -22.74
N GLU A 647 8.19 -19.02 -22.01
CA GLU A 647 7.84 -18.18 -20.87
C GLU A 647 7.21 -16.86 -21.37
N MET A 648 5.97 -16.58 -20.96
CA MET A 648 5.39 -15.25 -21.11
C MET A 648 5.63 -14.46 -19.82
N PRO A 649 5.92 -13.14 -19.90
CA PRO A 649 6.06 -12.28 -18.72
C PRO A 649 4.75 -12.25 -17.91
N GLN A 650 4.88 -12.22 -16.58
CA GLN A 650 3.73 -12.27 -15.69
C GLN A 650 2.93 -10.96 -15.73
N PRO A 651 1.62 -10.96 -15.37
CA PRO A 651 0.81 -9.74 -15.35
C PRO A 651 1.39 -8.64 -14.46
N GLY A 652 1.98 -7.62 -15.09
CA GLY A 652 2.68 -6.52 -14.41
C GLY A 652 4.17 -6.40 -14.73
N GLU A 653 4.77 -7.40 -15.38
CA GLU A 653 6.12 -7.31 -15.93
C GLU A 653 6.10 -6.64 -17.30
N MET A 654 7.09 -5.79 -17.59
CA MET A 654 7.20 -5.13 -18.89
C MET A 654 7.74 -6.12 -19.92
N VAL A 655 6.97 -6.35 -21.00
CA VAL A 655 7.42 -7.13 -22.16
C VAL A 655 8.50 -6.32 -22.88
N ILE A 656 9.77 -6.69 -22.69
CA ILE A 656 10.90 -6.04 -23.37
C ILE A 656 11.02 -6.59 -24.81
N ASP A 657 11.00 -7.92 -24.94
CA ASP A 657 10.95 -8.65 -26.21
C ASP A 657 10.17 -9.96 -26.01
N LYS A 658 9.62 -10.53 -27.10
CA LYS A 658 9.04 -11.89 -27.10
C LYS A 658 10.17 -12.92 -27.29
N PRO A 659 10.15 -14.10 -26.64
CA PRO A 659 11.16 -15.14 -26.83
C PRO A 659 11.01 -15.95 -28.15
N TYR A 660 10.26 -15.44 -29.12
CA TYR A 660 9.96 -16.09 -30.40
C TYR A 660 9.77 -15.06 -31.52
N SER A 661 9.96 -15.49 -32.77
CA SER A 661 9.88 -14.60 -33.94
C SER A 661 8.45 -14.10 -34.21
N GLU A 662 8.30 -12.95 -34.88
CA GLU A 662 6.97 -12.44 -35.24
C GLU A 662 6.17 -13.38 -36.16
N LYS A 663 6.83 -14.20 -36.99
CA LYS A 663 6.15 -15.27 -37.74
C LYS A 663 5.57 -16.36 -36.82
N THR A 664 6.24 -16.64 -35.70
CA THR A 664 5.71 -17.51 -34.64
C THR A 664 4.57 -16.83 -33.89
N ALA A 665 4.65 -15.51 -33.66
CA ALA A 665 3.58 -14.73 -33.03
C ALA A 665 2.30 -14.72 -33.89
N GLU A 666 2.43 -14.45 -35.21
CA GLU A 666 1.33 -14.51 -36.17
C GLU A 666 0.66 -15.88 -36.20
N LEU A 667 1.46 -16.96 -36.17
CA LEU A 667 0.95 -18.32 -36.07
C LEU A 667 0.19 -18.55 -34.75
N ILE A 668 0.78 -18.23 -33.59
CA ILE A 668 0.10 -18.36 -32.30
C ILE A 668 -1.25 -17.61 -32.32
N ASP A 669 -1.28 -16.40 -32.87
CA ASP A 669 -2.48 -15.57 -32.96
C ASP A 669 -3.54 -16.13 -33.93
N SER A 670 -3.16 -16.80 -35.03
CA SER A 670 -4.13 -17.52 -35.87
C SER A 670 -4.70 -18.74 -35.16
N GLU A 671 -3.85 -19.50 -34.46
CA GLU A 671 -4.24 -20.71 -33.73
C GLU A 671 -5.17 -20.39 -32.54
N VAL A 672 -4.92 -19.30 -31.82
CA VAL A 672 -5.80 -18.81 -30.75
C VAL A 672 -7.20 -18.50 -31.31
N ARG A 673 -7.29 -17.87 -32.48
CA ARG A 673 -8.58 -17.58 -33.14
C ARG A 673 -9.28 -18.86 -33.61
N GLU A 674 -8.56 -19.80 -34.23
CA GLU A 674 -9.12 -21.10 -34.64
C GLU A 674 -9.69 -21.88 -33.43
N LEU A 675 -8.94 -21.94 -32.31
CA LEU A 675 -9.36 -22.63 -31.09
C LEU A 675 -10.60 -21.98 -30.45
N ILE A 676 -10.63 -20.65 -30.34
CA ILE A 676 -11.77 -19.91 -29.76
C ILE A 676 -13.00 -20.02 -30.66
N ASN A 677 -12.85 -19.94 -31.98
CA ASN A 677 -13.95 -20.14 -32.93
C ASN A 677 -14.52 -21.57 -32.87
N SER A 678 -13.65 -22.58 -32.69
CA SER A 678 -14.07 -23.97 -32.48
C SER A 678 -14.89 -24.13 -31.20
N ALA A 679 -14.42 -23.56 -30.08
CA ALA A 679 -15.14 -23.58 -28.81
C ALA A 679 -16.49 -22.82 -28.91
N HIS A 680 -16.53 -21.69 -29.62
CA HIS A 680 -17.75 -20.93 -29.87
C HIS A 680 -18.77 -21.76 -30.65
N LYS A 681 -18.38 -22.34 -31.79
CA LYS A 681 -19.25 -23.18 -32.62
C LYS A 681 -19.83 -24.36 -31.83
N HIS A 682 -18.99 -25.06 -31.07
CA HIS A 682 -19.45 -26.17 -30.22
C HIS A 682 -20.44 -25.72 -29.15
N THR A 683 -20.18 -24.56 -28.52
CA THR A 683 -21.11 -23.95 -27.55
C THR A 683 -22.43 -23.53 -28.20
N THR A 684 -22.39 -22.99 -29.43
CA THR A 684 -23.60 -22.65 -30.19
C THR A 684 -24.43 -23.89 -30.52
N GLU A 685 -23.80 -24.99 -30.93
CA GLU A 685 -24.46 -26.27 -31.20
C GLU A 685 -25.12 -26.83 -29.92
N LEU A 686 -24.40 -26.81 -28.79
CA LEU A 686 -24.88 -27.27 -27.49
C LEU A 686 -26.06 -26.44 -26.96
N LEU A 687 -25.92 -25.10 -26.94
CA LEU A 687 -26.96 -24.22 -26.42
C LEU A 687 -28.17 -24.09 -27.35
N THR A 688 -28.01 -24.31 -28.67
CA THR A 688 -29.15 -24.44 -29.59
C THR A 688 -29.95 -25.71 -29.30
N LYS A 689 -29.28 -26.86 -29.05
CA LYS A 689 -29.94 -28.12 -28.68
C LYS A 689 -30.69 -28.02 -27.35
N HIS A 690 -30.18 -27.24 -26.40
CA HIS A 690 -30.76 -27.08 -25.06
C HIS A 690 -31.48 -25.73 -24.84
N LYS A 691 -31.94 -25.08 -25.93
CA LYS A 691 -32.54 -23.73 -25.89
C LYS A 691 -33.68 -23.59 -24.88
N ASP A 692 -34.62 -24.53 -24.87
CA ASP A 692 -35.78 -24.49 -23.96
C ASP A 692 -35.39 -24.60 -22.48
N ASN A 693 -34.26 -25.26 -22.18
CA ASN A 693 -33.74 -25.37 -20.83
C ASN A 693 -33.10 -24.05 -20.35
N ILE A 694 -32.43 -23.32 -21.24
CA ILE A 694 -31.91 -21.97 -20.94
C ILE A 694 -33.08 -21.02 -20.64
N ALA A 695 -34.16 -21.08 -21.42
CA ALA A 695 -35.36 -20.28 -21.20
C ALA A 695 -36.00 -20.55 -19.82
N LYS A 696 -36.17 -21.82 -19.42
CA LYS A 696 -36.67 -22.20 -18.08
C LYS A 696 -35.80 -21.65 -16.95
N VAL A 697 -34.48 -21.80 -17.05
CA VAL A 697 -33.53 -21.32 -16.03
C VAL A 697 -33.52 -19.80 -15.96
N ALA A 698 -33.51 -19.09 -17.10
CA ALA A 698 -33.58 -17.64 -17.14
C ALA A 698 -34.91 -17.10 -16.58
N GLU A 699 -36.05 -17.74 -16.88
CA GLU A 699 -37.36 -17.38 -16.31
C GLU A 699 -37.44 -17.63 -14.80
N ARG A 700 -36.84 -18.71 -14.29
CA ARG A 700 -36.76 -18.93 -12.84
C ARG A 700 -35.83 -17.91 -12.19
N LEU A 701 -34.67 -17.60 -12.79
CA LEU A 701 -33.75 -16.52 -12.32
C LEU A 701 -34.42 -15.15 -12.26
N LEU A 702 -35.33 -14.84 -13.19
CA LEU A 702 -36.07 -13.57 -13.15
C LEU A 702 -37.08 -13.51 -11.99
N LYS A 703 -37.68 -14.64 -11.62
CA LYS A 703 -38.62 -14.80 -10.49
C LYS A 703 -37.92 -14.93 -9.13
N GLN A 704 -36.75 -15.57 -9.12
CA GLN A 704 -35.90 -15.83 -7.94
C GLN A 704 -34.46 -15.47 -8.32
N GLU A 705 -33.94 -14.39 -7.74
CA GLU A 705 -32.66 -13.77 -8.15
C GLU A 705 -31.40 -14.62 -7.85
N ILE A 706 -31.61 -15.79 -7.27
CA ILE A 706 -30.67 -16.84 -6.89
C ILE A 706 -31.30 -18.18 -7.26
N LEU A 707 -30.51 -19.10 -7.83
CA LEU A 707 -30.81 -20.53 -7.90
C LEU A 707 -29.68 -21.36 -7.33
N SER A 708 -30.03 -22.44 -6.64
CA SER A 708 -29.10 -23.42 -6.06
C SER A 708 -28.98 -24.64 -6.98
N ARG A 709 -27.99 -25.51 -6.74
CA ARG A 709 -27.89 -26.81 -7.44
C ARG A 709 -29.19 -27.62 -7.39
N ASP A 710 -29.92 -27.58 -6.28
CA ASP A 710 -31.17 -28.32 -6.12
C ASP A 710 -32.31 -27.77 -7.00
N ASP A 711 -32.41 -26.44 -7.14
CA ASP A 711 -33.33 -25.79 -8.11
C ASP A 711 -32.97 -26.17 -9.56
N MET A 712 -31.68 -26.30 -9.87
CA MET A 712 -31.20 -26.72 -11.18
C MET A 712 -31.56 -28.19 -11.48
N ILE A 713 -31.51 -29.07 -10.47
CA ILE A 713 -31.96 -30.47 -10.60
C ILE A 713 -33.47 -30.55 -10.83
N GLU A 714 -34.26 -29.68 -10.18
CA GLU A 714 -35.71 -29.59 -10.42
C GLU A 714 -36.03 -29.16 -11.87
N LEU A 715 -35.29 -28.20 -12.41
CA LEU A 715 -35.53 -27.62 -13.74
C LEU A 715 -34.97 -28.45 -14.91
N LEU A 716 -33.82 -29.10 -14.72
CA LEU A 716 -33.06 -29.78 -15.77
C LEU A 716 -33.04 -31.31 -15.63
N GLY A 717 -33.48 -31.85 -14.49
CA GLY A 717 -33.20 -33.22 -14.08
C GLY A 717 -31.78 -33.39 -13.54
N PRO A 718 -31.42 -34.59 -13.03
CA PRO A 718 -30.07 -34.89 -12.60
C PRO A 718 -29.06 -34.71 -13.74
N ARG A 719 -27.84 -34.25 -13.42
CA ARG A 719 -26.76 -34.09 -14.41
C ARG A 719 -26.44 -35.46 -15.04
N PRO A 720 -26.27 -35.56 -16.38
CA PRO A 720 -26.02 -36.85 -17.05
C PRO A 720 -24.61 -37.44 -16.84
N PHE A 721 -23.81 -36.85 -15.95
CA PHE A 721 -22.44 -37.26 -15.64
C PHE A 721 -22.25 -37.40 -14.13
N PRO A 722 -21.42 -38.36 -13.65
CA PRO A 722 -21.14 -38.51 -12.23
C PRO A 722 -20.41 -37.29 -11.68
N GLU A 723 -20.94 -36.70 -10.61
CA GLU A 723 -20.32 -35.63 -9.83
C GLU A 723 -19.83 -36.17 -8.49
N LYS A 724 -18.76 -35.58 -7.96
CA LYS A 724 -18.46 -35.58 -6.53
C LYS A 724 -18.88 -34.21 -5.98
N SER A 725 -19.55 -34.21 -4.83
CA SER A 725 -20.31 -33.06 -4.31
C SER A 725 -20.31 -32.97 -2.78
N THR A 726 -20.31 -34.10 -2.07
CA THR A 726 -20.11 -34.13 -0.61
C THR A 726 -18.62 -34.22 -0.24
N TYR A 727 -18.27 -33.80 0.98
CA TYR A 727 -16.90 -33.91 1.49
C TYR A 727 -16.43 -35.38 1.49
N GLU A 728 -17.35 -36.27 1.86
CA GLU A 728 -17.20 -37.71 1.89
C GLU A 728 -16.92 -38.28 0.49
N GLU A 729 -17.66 -37.86 -0.53
CA GLU A 729 -17.39 -38.21 -1.94
C GLU A 729 -16.03 -37.71 -2.44
N PHE A 730 -15.51 -36.59 -1.95
CA PHE A 730 -14.16 -36.14 -2.32
C PHE A 730 -13.06 -36.96 -1.63
N VAL A 731 -13.28 -37.36 -0.38
CA VAL A 731 -12.26 -37.97 0.49
C VAL A 731 -12.26 -39.51 0.48
N GLU A 732 -13.34 -40.17 0.02
CA GLU A 732 -13.45 -41.64 -0.06
C GLU A 732 -12.26 -42.32 -0.78
N GLY A 733 -11.69 -41.65 -1.79
CA GLY A 733 -10.58 -42.16 -2.58
C GLY A 733 -9.20 -42.07 -1.91
N THR A 734 -9.09 -41.37 -0.77
CA THR A 734 -7.82 -41.11 -0.07
C THR A 734 -7.63 -41.96 1.20
N GLY A 735 -8.57 -42.84 1.55
CA GLY A 735 -8.42 -43.86 2.60
C GLY A 735 -8.58 -43.39 4.06
N SER A 736 -8.26 -42.13 4.40
CA SER A 736 -8.58 -41.54 5.71
C SER A 736 -9.58 -40.37 5.59
N LEU A 737 -10.56 -40.30 6.50
CA LEU A 737 -11.67 -39.32 6.46
C LEU A 737 -11.32 -37.95 7.00
N ASP A 738 -10.34 -37.86 7.88
CA ASP A 738 -9.83 -36.61 8.45
C ASP A 738 -8.32 -36.49 8.13
N GLU A 739 -7.67 -35.52 8.77
CA GLU A 739 -6.26 -35.19 8.60
C GLU A 739 -5.37 -35.92 9.62
N ASP A 740 -4.39 -36.67 9.14
CA ASP A 740 -3.53 -37.54 9.94
C ASP A 740 -2.46 -36.74 10.70
N THR A 741 -2.86 -36.20 11.86
CA THR A 741 -2.01 -35.37 12.74
C THR A 741 -1.00 -36.16 13.59
N THR A 742 -0.68 -37.41 13.21
CA THR A 742 0.20 -38.30 13.98
C THR A 742 1.68 -37.97 13.81
N LEU A 743 2.37 -37.68 14.92
CA LEU A 743 3.79 -37.31 14.92
C LEU A 743 4.73 -38.51 14.68
N PRO A 744 5.85 -38.33 13.93
CA PRO A 744 6.94 -39.32 13.83
C PRO A 744 7.52 -39.69 15.19
N GLU A 745 8.11 -40.89 15.31
CA GLU A 745 8.45 -41.47 16.63
C GLU A 745 9.42 -40.61 17.45
N GLY A 746 10.48 -40.09 16.82
CA GLY A 746 11.42 -39.15 17.46
C GLY A 746 10.81 -37.79 17.86
N LEU A 747 9.59 -37.50 17.41
CA LEU A 747 8.79 -36.32 17.75
C LEU A 747 7.55 -36.67 18.60
N LYS A 748 7.33 -37.93 19.04
CA LYS A 748 6.20 -38.26 19.93
C LYS A 748 6.40 -37.72 21.36
N ASP A 749 7.64 -37.73 21.85
CA ASP A 749 8.00 -37.35 23.23
C ASP A 749 8.63 -35.94 23.37
N TRP A 750 8.63 -35.13 22.31
CA TRP A 750 9.23 -33.77 22.27
C TRP A 750 8.80 -32.81 23.38
N ASN A 751 7.65 -33.08 24.00
CA ASN A 751 7.03 -32.26 25.06
C ASN A 751 7.26 -32.82 26.48
N LYS A 752 8.02 -33.91 26.63
CA LYS A 752 8.45 -34.45 27.92
C LYS A 752 9.90 -34.09 28.16
N GLU A 753 10.20 -33.48 29.31
CA GLU A 753 11.58 -33.40 29.77
C GLU A 753 12.10 -34.82 30.03
N LYS A 754 13.23 -35.19 29.42
CA LYS A 754 13.93 -36.42 29.78
C LYS A 754 14.45 -36.25 31.21
N GLN A 755 13.83 -36.97 32.16
CA GLN A 755 14.43 -37.15 33.47
C GLN A 755 15.82 -37.77 33.30
N THR A 756 16.84 -37.08 33.80
CA THR A 756 18.21 -37.56 33.82
C THR A 756 18.33 -38.68 34.86
N THR A 757 18.09 -39.92 34.43
CA THR A 757 18.51 -41.10 35.19
C THR A 757 19.99 -40.95 35.53
N PRO A 758 20.38 -40.94 36.84
CA PRO A 758 21.78 -40.86 37.22
C PRO A 758 22.50 -42.09 36.65
N ALA A 759 23.71 -41.88 36.11
CA ALA A 759 24.51 -42.97 35.57
C ALA A 759 24.81 -43.98 36.68
N SER A 760 24.43 -45.23 36.47
CA SER A 760 24.71 -46.32 37.41
C SER A 760 26.19 -46.69 37.35
N ASP A 761 26.92 -46.49 38.44
CA ASP A 761 28.32 -46.91 38.57
C ASP A 761 28.49 -48.41 38.24
N SER A 762 29.33 -48.71 37.25
CA SER A 762 29.57 -50.07 36.78
C SER A 762 31.03 -50.33 36.43
N THR A 763 31.93 -50.00 37.36
CA THR A 763 33.39 -50.23 37.27
C THR A 763 33.92 -51.03 38.46
N THR A 764 33.42 -52.26 38.62
CA THR A 764 34.08 -53.31 39.42
C THR A 764 35.09 -54.07 38.54
N PRO A 765 36.41 -53.93 38.75
CA PRO A 765 37.39 -54.67 37.99
C PRO A 765 37.45 -56.13 38.48
N ASN A 766 37.17 -57.09 37.60
CA ASN A 766 37.35 -58.51 37.87
C ASN A 766 38.84 -58.85 38.01
N THR A 767 39.34 -58.90 39.25
CA THR A 767 40.69 -59.38 39.58
C THR A 767 40.70 -60.89 39.74
N SER A 768 40.89 -61.61 38.63
CA SER A 768 41.21 -63.04 38.65
C SER A 768 42.56 -63.28 39.32
N LYS A 769 42.54 -63.92 40.49
CA LYS A 769 43.75 -64.43 41.15
C LYS A 769 44.23 -65.74 40.51
N ASN A 770 45.55 -65.85 40.37
CA ASN A 770 46.28 -66.89 41.09
C ASN A 770 46.64 -66.34 42.48
#